data_AF-A0A7R9E080-F1
#
_entry.id   AF-A0A7R9E080-F1
#
_cell.length_a   1.000
_cell.length_b   1.000
_cell.length_c   1.000
_cell.angle_alpha   90.00
_cell.angle_beta   90.00
_cell.angle_gamma   90.00
#
_symmetry.space_group_name_H-M   'P 1'
#
loop_
_entity.id
_entity.type
_entity.pdbx_description
1 polymer ?
#
loop_
_entity_poly.entity_id
_entity_poly.type
_entity_poly.pdbx_seq_one_letter_code
_entity_poly.pdbx_strand_id
1 'polypeptide(L)'
;MAAFHQNHNGDIVHLNVGGTRFSTSRQTLMWVPNSFFTALLSGRMSSLRDEMGAIFIDRDPKMFATILNYLRTRDIDLSVDIRAFRHEAEFYGITPLVKRLMLCEDLGQSSCGDVLFYGYLPPPCIPLQDPGTTSSTSPSTGENATAVHSARPGSIVRIPVEQASVAPTTASAPPSPPVSTTPSSSNSTNVPPPVGALLPGPHIHGAHPQRSSNSHSRNSSLDLRVSSNGCTGVVSRSSTDIRNIAGRSGVGHSRAASLDLRHTRNSSADLNKLFRNDVGLVFGAHQGSSWSDPLRVQIVKAHHNWIAVAYAHFVACYRLKDSSGWQHAFTSPHIESCIERIAINAKMGQVGGGESSSKMVAISYGSQVRLWGVSEDGARTNVGTFNLNVRVEYLFFIGSQLVALSPTGKIGVWHAMTQHWQIQDVVPIASFDTAGSFLLLGCKNGSIYYIDMQKFPLRMKDNDLLVTELYRDPSNDPITAISVYLTPKTSLCGNWIEIAYGTSSGTVRVIVQHPETVGHGPQLFQTFTVHQSPVTKVTLSEKFLVSVCSEYNHVRTWSVTRFRGMISTQPGSTPVASFKIVSLDEVEPYISYAAGNECGPFGEQDDEQVFVQKVVPETDQLFVRLASNGKRVCVIKAVDGTTITSFCVHECEGSSRMGSRPRRFIFTGHSNGAIQMWDLTTALDLAAKGEPATQVSGGPTAEELLKLLDQCDLSNSHCSTPCISPCPSLAAVAAARIKASNVAFLNQSQEAGGTPC
;
A
#
# COMPACT_ATOMS: atom_id res chain seq x y z
N MET A 1 19.87 -15.01 75.24
CA MET A 1 20.43 -13.63 75.21
C MET A 1 19.55 -12.80 74.30
N ALA A 2 19.25 -11.55 74.66
CA ALA A 2 18.54 -10.64 73.76
C ALA A 2 19.56 -9.91 72.87
N ALA A 3 19.50 -10.14 71.56
CA ALA A 3 20.26 -9.34 70.59
C ALA A 3 19.45 -8.09 70.24
N PHE A 4 20.07 -6.90 70.35
CA PHE A 4 19.40 -5.64 70.10
C PHE A 4 19.05 -5.48 68.61
N HIS A 5 17.76 -5.28 68.31
CA HIS A 5 17.37 -4.61 67.07
C HIS A 5 17.78 -3.14 67.15
N GLN A 6 18.99 -2.81 66.70
CA GLN A 6 19.41 -1.42 66.54
C GLN A 6 18.59 -0.77 65.44
N ASN A 7 17.65 0.09 65.85
CA ASN A 7 16.74 0.80 64.97
C ASN A 7 17.45 2.02 64.32
N HIS A 8 18.43 1.76 63.45
CA HIS A 8 19.26 2.76 62.78
C HIS A 8 18.49 3.50 61.68
N ASN A 9 17.57 4.36 62.11
CA ASN A 9 16.69 5.17 61.26
C ASN A 9 17.41 6.37 60.60
N GLY A 10 18.71 6.26 60.36
CA GLY A 10 19.60 7.33 59.89
C GLY A 10 20.91 6.88 59.23
N ASP A 11 21.10 5.57 58.99
CA ASP A 11 22.32 5.05 58.33
C ASP A 11 22.60 5.75 56.99
N ILE A 12 23.86 6.15 56.78
CA ILE A 12 24.37 6.48 55.45
C ILE A 12 24.72 5.17 54.72
N VAL A 13 24.15 4.99 53.53
CA VAL A 13 24.43 3.89 52.62
C VAL A 13 25.35 4.41 51.51
N HIS A 14 26.47 3.72 51.32
CA HIS A 14 27.40 3.96 50.21
C HIS A 14 27.14 2.94 49.10
N LEU A 15 26.88 3.46 47.89
CA LEU A 15 26.66 2.71 46.67
C LEU A 15 27.77 3.04 45.67
N ASN A 16 28.13 2.09 44.83
CA ASN A 16 29.01 2.27 43.68
C ASN A 16 28.23 1.84 42.43
N VAL A 17 27.79 2.80 41.61
CA VAL A 17 26.96 2.57 40.44
C VAL A 17 27.80 2.81 39.20
N GLY A 18 28.05 1.78 38.40
CA GLY A 18 28.88 1.87 37.19
C GLY A 18 30.28 2.47 37.42
N GLY A 19 30.87 2.29 38.61
CA GLY A 19 32.16 2.87 39.01
C GLY A 19 32.07 4.22 39.75
N THR A 20 30.93 4.90 39.73
CA THR A 20 30.74 6.19 40.43
C THR A 20 30.12 5.97 41.81
N ARG A 21 30.69 6.59 42.85
CA ARG A 21 30.20 6.44 44.23
C ARG A 21 29.12 7.45 44.60
N PHE A 22 28.07 6.97 45.24
CA PHE A 22 26.95 7.74 45.75
C PHE A 22 26.76 7.48 47.25
N SER A 23 26.41 8.53 48.00
CA SER A 23 26.06 8.44 49.41
C SER A 23 24.66 9.00 49.64
N THR A 24 23.84 8.29 50.42
CA THR A 24 22.46 8.67 50.73
C THR A 24 21.98 7.97 52.01
N SER A 25 20.84 8.36 52.58
CA SER A 25 20.32 7.68 53.76
C SER A 25 19.57 6.40 53.40
N ARG A 26 19.58 5.42 54.31
CA ARG A 26 18.73 4.21 54.25
C ARG A 26 17.26 4.58 54.04
N GLN A 27 16.79 5.68 54.66
CA GLN A 27 15.42 6.18 54.54
C GLN A 27 15.07 6.65 53.11
N THR A 28 15.99 7.32 52.41
CA THR A 28 15.81 7.72 51.00
C THR A 28 15.59 6.51 50.10
N LEU A 29 16.40 5.47 50.28
CA LEU A 29 16.36 4.25 49.45
C LEU A 29 15.16 3.35 49.77
N MET A 30 14.76 3.25 51.05
CA MET A 30 13.63 2.41 51.46
C MET A 30 12.26 3.10 51.33
N TRP A 31 12.17 4.32 50.79
CA TRP A 31 10.90 5.04 50.68
C TRP A 31 9.86 4.32 49.79
N VAL A 32 10.28 3.67 48.71
CA VAL A 32 9.37 2.85 47.88
C VAL A 32 9.42 1.39 48.36
N PRO A 33 8.34 0.86 48.96
CA PRO A 33 8.27 -0.54 49.36
C PRO A 33 8.33 -1.46 48.14
N ASN A 34 8.93 -2.64 48.30
CA ASN A 34 9.11 -3.66 47.26
C ASN A 34 9.94 -3.21 46.04
N SER A 35 10.70 -2.11 46.16
CA SER A 35 11.73 -1.70 45.19
C SER A 35 13.01 -2.54 45.33
N PHE A 36 13.87 -2.49 44.30
CA PHE A 36 15.21 -3.12 44.30
C PHE A 36 15.99 -2.80 45.58
N PHE A 37 16.00 -1.54 46.01
CA PHE A 37 16.73 -1.12 47.21
C PHE A 37 16.17 -1.73 48.50
N THR A 38 14.86 -1.99 48.60
CA THR A 38 14.30 -2.67 49.77
C THR A 38 14.68 -4.15 49.82
N ALA A 39 14.83 -4.83 48.68
CA ALA A 39 15.35 -6.20 48.63
C ALA A 39 16.86 -6.27 48.93
N LEU A 40 17.62 -5.30 48.40
CA LEU A 40 19.05 -5.10 48.65
C LEU A 40 19.35 -4.84 50.14
N LEU A 41 18.67 -3.85 50.75
CA LEU A 41 18.92 -3.40 52.13
C LEU A 41 18.29 -4.30 53.20
N SER A 42 17.41 -5.24 52.82
CA SER A 42 16.93 -6.32 53.69
C SER A 42 17.74 -7.61 53.59
N GLY A 43 18.84 -7.61 52.82
CA GLY A 43 19.73 -8.77 52.68
C GLY A 43 19.13 -9.94 51.89
N ARG A 44 18.01 -9.74 51.19
CA ARG A 44 17.35 -10.76 50.36
C ARG A 44 18.03 -10.97 49.01
N MET A 45 18.93 -10.07 48.63
CA MET A 45 19.73 -10.15 47.42
C MET A 45 21.21 -10.09 47.77
N SER A 46 22.01 -11.02 47.24
CA SER A 46 23.46 -11.00 47.38
C SER A 46 24.04 -9.84 46.58
N SER A 47 24.69 -8.89 47.26
CA SER A 47 25.28 -7.71 46.64
C SER A 47 26.81 -7.79 46.61
N LEU A 48 27.42 -7.60 45.44
CA LEU A 48 28.86 -7.34 45.35
C LEU A 48 29.19 -6.02 46.06
N ARG A 49 30.42 -5.91 46.56
CA ARG A 49 30.96 -4.69 47.17
C ARG A 49 32.31 -4.34 46.57
N ASP A 50 32.62 -3.06 46.50
CA ASP A 50 33.93 -2.58 46.09
C ASP A 50 34.96 -2.66 47.24
N GLU A 51 36.20 -2.31 46.95
CA GLU A 51 37.34 -2.35 47.89
C GLU A 51 37.16 -1.47 49.15
N MET A 52 36.20 -0.53 49.13
CA MET A 52 35.85 0.31 50.29
C MET A 52 34.49 -0.08 50.90
N GLY A 53 33.98 -1.26 50.54
CA GLY A 53 32.76 -1.84 51.10
C GLY A 53 31.45 -1.24 50.58
N ALA A 54 31.49 -0.33 49.61
CA ALA A 54 30.28 0.26 49.01
C ALA A 54 29.59 -0.79 48.12
N ILE A 55 28.25 -0.81 48.11
CA ILE A 55 27.47 -1.82 47.38
C ILE A 55 27.52 -1.51 45.88
N PHE A 56 28.00 -2.47 45.08
CA PHE A 56 28.13 -2.31 43.63
C PHE A 56 26.81 -2.58 42.89
N ILE A 57 26.51 -1.75 41.89
CA ILE A 57 25.35 -1.82 41.01
C ILE A 57 25.83 -1.54 39.57
N ASP A 58 25.61 -2.49 38.66
CA ASP A 58 26.06 -2.39 37.27
C ASP A 58 25.01 -1.68 36.39
N ARG A 59 24.93 -0.34 36.48
CA ARG A 59 24.02 0.57 35.75
C ARG A 59 24.69 1.92 35.47
N ASP A 60 24.07 2.77 34.65
CA ASP A 60 24.58 4.13 34.39
C ASP A 60 24.48 5.03 35.64
N PRO A 61 25.60 5.58 36.16
CA PRO A 61 25.57 6.52 37.27
C PRO A 61 24.83 7.83 36.98
N LYS A 62 24.77 8.30 35.73
CA LYS A 62 24.07 9.55 35.38
C LYS A 62 22.57 9.38 35.60
N MET A 63 21.99 8.33 35.02
CA MET A 63 20.57 8.04 35.20
C MET A 63 20.24 7.69 36.65
N PHE A 64 21.14 6.98 37.35
CA PHE A 64 20.99 6.73 38.79
C PHE A 64 20.98 8.02 39.62
N ALA A 65 21.73 9.06 39.24
CA ALA A 65 21.68 10.35 39.93
C ALA A 65 20.27 10.98 39.85
N THR A 66 19.62 10.91 38.67
CA THR A 66 18.23 11.37 38.48
C THR A 66 17.24 10.53 39.31
N ILE A 67 17.40 9.21 39.30
CA ILE A 67 16.60 8.28 40.14
C ILE A 67 16.74 8.63 41.63
N LEU A 68 17.97 8.84 42.09
CA LEU A 68 18.28 9.17 43.48
C LEU A 68 17.75 10.56 43.87
N ASN A 69 17.76 11.52 42.95
CA ASN A 69 17.15 12.83 43.17
C ASN A 69 15.62 12.74 43.29
N TYR A 70 14.93 11.98 42.45
CA TYR A 70 13.49 11.69 42.64
C TYR A 70 13.22 11.02 44.00
N LEU A 71 14.07 10.08 44.43
CA LEU A 71 13.98 9.45 45.75
C LEU A 71 14.24 10.42 46.92
N ARG A 72 14.87 11.57 46.69
CA ARG A 72 15.04 12.67 47.66
C ARG A 72 13.88 13.68 47.62
N THR A 73 13.58 14.24 46.44
CA THR A 73 12.70 15.42 46.27
C THR A 73 11.22 15.10 46.02
N ARG A 74 10.90 13.87 45.57
CA ARG A 74 9.58 13.46 45.01
C ARG A 74 9.25 14.07 43.63
N ASP A 75 10.15 14.88 43.10
CA ASP A 75 9.99 15.66 41.88
C ASP A 75 10.78 15.06 40.70
N ILE A 76 10.41 15.40 39.47
CA ILE A 76 10.96 14.83 38.23
C ILE A 76 11.55 15.93 37.36
N ASP A 77 12.86 15.87 37.13
CA ASP A 77 13.52 16.68 36.13
C ASP A 77 13.19 16.14 34.72
N LEU A 78 12.35 16.88 33.98
CA LEU A 78 11.90 16.52 32.64
C LEU A 78 12.91 16.87 31.52
N SER A 79 14.13 17.31 31.86
CA SER A 79 15.22 17.50 30.88
C SER A 79 15.89 16.19 30.42
N VAL A 80 15.56 15.07 31.06
CA VAL A 80 16.08 13.72 30.75
C VAL A 80 15.09 12.97 29.84
N ASP A 81 15.59 12.12 28.93
CA ASP A 81 14.72 11.23 28.14
C ASP A 81 13.84 10.37 29.07
N ILE A 82 12.53 10.57 28.93
CA ILE A 82 11.47 9.91 29.67
C ILE A 82 11.56 8.38 29.51
N ARG A 83 11.96 7.88 28.33
CA ARG A 83 12.02 6.43 28.05
C ARG A 83 13.21 5.77 28.72
N ALA A 84 14.42 6.32 28.57
CA ALA A 84 15.60 5.85 29.28
C ALA A 84 15.38 5.92 30.81
N PHE A 85 14.77 7.01 31.30
CA PHE A 85 14.48 7.18 32.71
C PHE A 85 13.42 6.20 33.22
N ARG A 86 12.43 5.87 32.39
CA ARG A 86 11.42 4.83 32.65
C ARG A 86 12.05 3.45 32.77
N HIS A 87 12.93 3.05 31.85
CA HIS A 87 13.60 1.74 31.92
C HIS A 87 14.46 1.57 33.19
N GLU A 88 15.15 2.63 33.65
CA GLU A 88 15.84 2.60 34.94
C GLU A 88 14.86 2.54 36.12
N ALA A 89 13.76 3.30 36.09
CA ALA A 89 12.73 3.24 37.12
C ALA A 89 12.08 1.85 37.22
N GLU A 90 11.92 1.15 36.09
CA GLU A 90 11.46 -0.24 36.01
C GLU A 90 12.51 -1.20 36.60
N PHE A 91 13.80 -1.07 36.24
CA PHE A 91 14.89 -1.86 36.81
C PHE A 91 15.00 -1.73 38.35
N TYR A 92 14.92 -0.50 38.87
CA TYR A 92 14.96 -0.25 40.32
C TYR A 92 13.64 -0.56 41.04
N GLY A 93 12.58 -0.99 40.33
CA GLY A 93 11.28 -1.35 40.91
C GLY A 93 10.51 -0.14 41.50
N ILE A 94 10.76 1.06 41.00
CA ILE A 94 10.19 2.33 41.51
C ILE A 94 8.80 2.55 40.93
N THR A 95 7.88 1.63 41.26
CA THR A 95 6.52 1.56 40.70
C THR A 95 5.77 2.92 40.63
N PRO A 96 5.85 3.82 41.65
CA PRO A 96 5.21 5.14 41.56
C PRO A 96 5.80 6.07 40.48
N LEU A 97 7.11 5.98 40.24
CA LEU A 97 7.79 6.74 39.18
C LEU A 97 7.45 6.15 37.81
N VAL A 98 7.56 4.83 37.67
CA VAL A 98 7.20 4.11 36.43
C VAL A 98 5.80 4.51 35.96
N LYS A 99 4.80 4.47 36.86
CA LYS A 99 3.42 4.88 36.53
C LYS A 99 3.29 6.34 36.08
N ARG A 100 4.06 7.27 36.67
CA ARG A 100 4.07 8.68 36.22
C ARG A 100 4.70 8.80 34.83
N LEU A 101 5.81 8.12 34.58
CA LEU A 101 6.50 8.18 33.29
C LEU A 101 5.68 7.51 32.17
N MET A 102 4.98 6.41 32.43
CA MET A 102 4.00 5.85 31.49
C MET A 102 2.95 6.90 31.11
N LEU A 103 2.33 7.56 32.10
CA LEU A 103 1.33 8.60 31.84
C LEU A 103 1.89 9.80 31.07
N CYS A 104 3.15 10.17 31.25
CA CYS A 104 3.81 11.21 30.45
C CYS A 104 4.07 10.78 29.00
N GLU A 105 4.38 9.50 28.76
CA GLU A 105 4.48 8.94 27.40
C GLU A 105 3.10 8.86 26.73
N ASP A 106 2.09 8.38 27.46
CA ASP A 106 0.70 8.27 26.99
C ASP A 106 0.10 9.65 26.66
N LEU A 107 0.43 10.70 27.44
CA LEU A 107 0.01 12.09 27.14
C LEU A 107 0.55 12.61 25.80
N GLY A 108 1.70 12.10 25.35
CA GLY A 108 2.32 12.45 24.06
C GLY A 108 1.94 11.50 22.92
N GLN A 109 1.09 10.50 23.16
CA GLN A 109 0.74 9.48 22.18
C GLN A 109 -0.77 9.22 22.13
N SER A 110 -1.47 10.02 21.34
CA SER A 110 -2.86 9.77 20.93
C SER A 110 -3.03 8.31 20.49
N SER A 111 -3.96 7.59 21.12
CA SER A 111 -4.15 6.14 20.90
C SER A 111 -4.44 5.76 19.45
N CYS A 112 -5.01 6.68 18.67
CA CYS A 112 -5.37 6.54 17.26
C CYS A 112 -4.48 7.36 16.29
N GLY A 113 -3.42 8.00 16.78
CA GLY A 113 -2.57 8.90 16.01
C GLY A 113 -3.09 10.35 15.96
N ASP A 114 -2.63 11.12 14.97
CA ASP A 114 -2.85 12.57 14.85
C ASP A 114 -4.15 12.92 14.08
N VAL A 115 -4.94 11.92 13.67
CA VAL A 115 -6.10 12.09 12.79
C VAL A 115 -7.41 11.85 13.54
N LEU A 116 -8.44 12.64 13.23
CA LEU A 116 -9.78 12.38 13.73
C LEU A 116 -10.31 11.04 13.19
N PHE A 117 -10.51 10.10 14.11
CA PHE A 117 -11.24 8.86 13.85
C PHE A 117 -12.71 9.16 13.55
N TYR A 118 -13.19 8.72 12.39
CA TYR A 118 -14.51 9.03 11.87
C TYR A 118 -15.51 7.87 12.03
N GLY A 119 -15.05 6.62 12.03
CA GLY A 119 -15.96 5.47 12.06
C GLY A 119 -15.29 4.10 11.98
N TYR A 120 -16.09 3.09 12.36
CA TYR A 120 -15.74 1.67 12.37
C TYR A 120 -16.82 0.89 11.61
N LEU A 121 -16.42 0.03 10.67
CA LEU A 121 -17.30 -0.97 10.07
C LEU A 121 -16.86 -2.36 10.57
N PRO A 122 -17.73 -3.12 11.25
CA PRO A 122 -17.38 -4.45 11.76
C PRO A 122 -17.17 -5.45 10.62
N PRO A 123 -16.44 -6.56 10.89
CA PRO A 123 -16.26 -7.62 9.90
C PRO A 123 -17.62 -8.19 9.42
N PRO A 124 -17.83 -8.34 8.11
CA PRO A 124 -19.04 -8.94 7.56
C PRO A 124 -19.08 -10.45 7.82
N CYS A 125 -20.28 -11.03 7.86
CA CYS A 125 -20.44 -12.47 7.89
C CYS A 125 -19.88 -13.10 6.61
N ILE A 126 -19.06 -14.15 6.75
CA ILE A 126 -18.55 -14.94 5.62
C ILE A 126 -19.76 -15.57 4.89
N PRO A 127 -19.87 -15.43 3.54
CA PRO A 127 -20.92 -16.11 2.79
C PRO A 127 -20.82 -17.64 2.94
N LEU A 128 -21.94 -18.28 3.24
CA LEU A 128 -22.04 -19.74 3.15
C LEU A 128 -21.83 -20.17 1.69
N GLN A 129 -21.20 -21.33 1.49
CA GLN A 129 -21.16 -21.98 0.18
C GLN A 129 -22.55 -22.52 -0.14
N ASP A 130 -23.13 -22.11 -1.26
CA ASP A 130 -24.32 -22.75 -1.80
C ASP A 130 -23.97 -24.23 -2.12
N PRO A 131 -24.66 -25.24 -1.55
CA PRO A 131 -24.38 -26.63 -1.86
C PRO A 131 -24.72 -26.89 -3.33
N GLY A 132 -23.67 -27.05 -4.14
CA GLY A 132 -23.77 -26.96 -5.60
C GLY A 132 -24.77 -27.93 -6.21
N THR A 133 -25.48 -27.46 -7.24
CA THR A 133 -26.31 -28.30 -8.11
C THR A 133 -25.45 -29.31 -8.84
N THR A 134 -25.27 -30.49 -8.23
CA THR A 134 -24.67 -31.65 -8.87
C THR A 134 -25.56 -32.07 -10.05
N SER A 135 -24.96 -32.10 -11.25
CA SER A 135 -25.61 -32.62 -12.44
C SER A 135 -25.78 -34.13 -12.30
N SER A 136 -26.92 -34.55 -11.75
CA SER A 136 -27.25 -35.96 -11.50
C SER A 136 -27.66 -36.65 -12.81
N THR A 137 -26.66 -37.04 -13.60
CA THR A 137 -26.83 -37.99 -14.71
C THR A 137 -27.44 -39.28 -14.16
N SER A 138 -28.68 -39.59 -14.55
CA SER A 138 -29.47 -40.66 -13.94
C SER A 138 -29.19 -42.04 -14.58
N PRO A 139 -28.85 -43.06 -13.78
CA PRO A 139 -29.01 -44.46 -14.16
C PRO A 139 -30.32 -45.00 -13.57
N SER A 140 -31.18 -45.58 -14.41
CA SER A 140 -32.42 -46.23 -14.01
C SER A 140 -32.23 -47.73 -13.74
N THR A 141 -32.66 -48.23 -12.57
CA THR A 141 -33.32 -49.55 -12.31
C THR A 141 -33.29 -49.92 -10.80
N GLY A 142 -34.15 -50.83 -10.33
CA GLY A 142 -33.89 -51.61 -9.10
C GLY A 142 -34.72 -51.31 -7.83
N GLU A 143 -36.03 -51.60 -7.89
CA GLU A 143 -36.90 -52.20 -6.84
C GLU A 143 -36.68 -52.00 -5.31
N ASN A 144 -37.80 -51.70 -4.62
CA ASN A 144 -38.23 -52.18 -3.28
C ASN A 144 -37.36 -52.01 -2.01
N ALA A 145 -37.80 -51.12 -1.09
CA ALA A 145 -38.08 -51.47 0.33
C ALA A 145 -38.86 -50.37 1.10
N THR A 146 -39.64 -50.80 2.08
CA THR A 146 -40.73 -50.15 2.83
C THR A 146 -40.40 -49.09 3.91
N ALA A 147 -41.23 -48.03 3.99
CA ALA A 147 -41.70 -47.31 5.21
C ALA A 147 -40.64 -46.52 6.06
N VAL A 148 -40.93 -45.67 7.07
CA VAL A 148 -42.09 -45.42 7.97
C VAL A 148 -42.28 -43.91 8.32
N HIS A 149 -43.55 -43.45 8.42
CA HIS A 149 -44.14 -42.28 9.11
C HIS A 149 -43.33 -41.09 9.73
N SER A 150 -43.66 -39.87 9.26
CA SER A 150 -44.18 -38.68 10.04
C SER A 150 -43.26 -37.94 11.05
N ALA A 151 -43.53 -36.70 11.55
CA ALA A 151 -44.68 -35.78 11.44
C ALA A 151 -44.28 -34.28 11.63
N ARG A 152 -45.21 -33.33 11.38
CA ARG A 152 -45.18 -31.91 11.85
C ARG A 152 -45.97 -31.77 13.18
N PRO A 153 -45.69 -30.73 14.01
CA PRO A 153 -46.62 -29.58 14.14
C PRO A 153 -45.91 -28.22 14.40
N GLY A 154 -46.56 -27.04 14.44
CA GLY A 154 -47.92 -26.67 14.01
C GLY A 154 -48.73 -25.74 14.94
N SER A 155 -48.64 -24.41 14.80
CA SER A 155 -49.63 -23.37 15.24
C SER A 155 -49.19 -21.98 14.71
N ILE A 156 -49.98 -20.99 14.22
CA ILE A 156 -51.41 -20.57 14.17
C ILE A 156 -51.77 -19.38 15.10
N VAL A 157 -52.20 -18.25 14.49
CA VAL A 157 -53.21 -17.20 14.88
C VAL A 157 -52.99 -15.98 13.93
N ARG A 158 -53.81 -15.72 12.90
CA ARG A 158 -55.01 -14.83 12.81
C ARG A 158 -54.75 -13.33 13.16
N ILE A 159 -54.79 -12.39 12.19
CA ILE A 159 -55.96 -11.67 11.57
C ILE A 159 -56.41 -10.48 12.45
N PRO A 160 -56.71 -9.25 11.92
CA PRO A 160 -57.42 -8.98 10.65
C PRO A 160 -56.83 -7.91 9.68
N VAL A 161 -57.59 -7.68 8.59
CA VAL A 161 -57.44 -6.67 7.53
C VAL A 161 -58.50 -5.58 7.72
N GLU A 162 -58.24 -4.35 7.26
CA GLU A 162 -59.27 -3.33 7.01
C GLU A 162 -59.25 -2.88 5.54
N GLN A 163 -60.37 -2.39 5.01
CA GLN A 163 -60.71 -2.46 3.58
C GLN A 163 -61.47 -1.23 3.08
N ALA A 164 -61.07 -0.67 1.92
CA ALA A 164 -61.81 0.37 1.19
C ALA A 164 -61.70 0.16 -0.35
N SER A 165 -62.75 0.48 -1.10
CA SER A 165 -62.91 0.16 -2.55
C SER A 165 -63.82 1.19 -3.27
N VAL A 166 -64.26 0.91 -4.52
CA VAL A 166 -65.12 1.74 -5.44
C VAL A 166 -64.32 2.85 -6.21
N ALA A 167 -64.46 3.08 -7.54
CA ALA A 167 -65.02 2.31 -8.68
C ALA A 167 -64.48 2.87 -10.05
N PRO A 168 -64.67 2.18 -11.20
CA PRO A 168 -63.99 2.51 -12.48
C PRO A 168 -64.90 3.01 -13.65
N THR A 169 -64.28 3.58 -14.69
CA THR A 169 -64.86 3.90 -16.04
C THR A 169 -63.76 3.78 -17.12
N THR A 170 -63.71 2.75 -17.99
CA THR A 170 -64.45 2.51 -19.27
C THR A 170 -63.97 3.26 -20.54
N ALA A 171 -63.09 2.59 -21.30
CA ALA A 171 -62.98 2.44 -22.77
C ALA A 171 -63.39 3.53 -23.79
N SER A 172 -62.50 3.77 -24.79
CA SER A 172 -62.83 3.93 -26.23
C SER A 172 -61.56 3.86 -27.13
N ALA A 173 -61.70 3.90 -28.47
CA ALA A 173 -60.69 3.51 -29.48
C ALA A 173 -60.32 4.65 -30.49
N PRO A 174 -59.40 4.47 -31.48
CA PRO A 174 -58.76 5.56 -32.24
C PRO A 174 -59.49 5.99 -33.53
N PRO A 175 -58.99 7.03 -34.23
CA PRO A 175 -58.46 6.80 -35.61
C PRO A 175 -57.23 7.67 -36.01
N SER A 176 -56.78 7.51 -37.26
CA SER A 176 -55.68 8.22 -37.96
C SER A 176 -56.18 8.89 -39.28
N PRO A 177 -55.35 9.17 -40.31
CA PRO A 177 -54.40 10.28 -40.52
C PRO A 177 -54.84 11.29 -41.64
N PRO A 178 -54.04 12.33 -41.96
CA PRO A 178 -53.41 12.45 -43.32
C PRO A 178 -51.94 12.98 -43.25
N VAL A 179 -50.99 12.88 -44.21
CA VAL A 179 -50.88 12.66 -45.68
C VAL A 179 -50.53 13.93 -46.50
N SER A 180 -49.32 13.92 -47.12
CA SER A 180 -48.78 14.83 -48.17
C SER A 180 -48.57 16.32 -47.78
N THR A 181 -47.69 17.14 -48.40
CA THR A 181 -47.18 17.22 -49.80
C THR A 181 -45.72 17.69 -49.93
N THR A 182 -45.03 17.31 -51.03
CA THR A 182 -43.84 18.00 -51.57
C THR A 182 -44.22 19.03 -52.65
N PRO A 183 -43.31 19.93 -53.07
CA PRO A 183 -42.66 19.73 -54.39
C PRO A 183 -41.18 20.19 -54.49
N SER A 184 -40.61 19.98 -55.69
CA SER A 184 -39.24 20.30 -56.19
C SER A 184 -39.02 21.82 -56.51
N SER A 185 -37.87 22.36 -56.94
CA SER A 185 -36.92 21.90 -57.99
C SER A 185 -35.64 22.76 -58.19
N SER A 186 -34.64 22.22 -58.94
CA SER A 186 -33.63 22.92 -59.81
C SER A 186 -32.58 23.87 -59.16
N ASN A 187 -31.35 24.12 -59.67
CA ASN A 187 -30.75 23.99 -61.02
C ASN A 187 -29.19 23.88 -61.03
N SER A 188 -28.58 23.69 -62.22
CA SER A 188 -27.13 23.54 -62.51
C SER A 188 -26.40 24.88 -62.84
N THR A 189 -25.09 25.03 -63.18
CA THR A 189 -23.89 24.18 -63.54
C THR A 189 -22.59 24.97 -63.09
N ASN A 190 -21.31 24.88 -63.54
CA ASN A 190 -20.53 24.28 -64.65
C ASN A 190 -19.00 24.07 -64.30
N VAL A 191 -18.16 23.62 -65.26
CA VAL A 191 -16.79 23.01 -65.10
C VAL A 191 -16.00 23.09 -66.47
N PRO A 192 -14.66 22.82 -66.70
CA PRO A 192 -13.46 22.59 -65.83
C PRO A 192 -12.21 23.58 -65.81
N PRO A 193 -11.14 23.58 -66.69
CA PRO A 193 -9.70 23.85 -66.32
C PRO A 193 -8.99 24.90 -67.24
N PRO A 194 -7.64 24.96 -67.53
CA PRO A 194 -6.36 24.40 -66.97
C PRO A 194 -5.41 25.53 -66.42
N VAL A 195 -4.04 25.65 -66.40
CA VAL A 195 -2.75 25.09 -66.97
C VAL A 195 -1.61 25.42 -65.92
N GLY A 196 -0.36 24.92 -65.83
CA GLY A 196 0.48 23.87 -66.48
C GLY A 196 1.97 24.28 -66.71
N ALA A 197 2.94 23.33 -66.72
CA ALA A 197 4.41 23.46 -67.03
C ALA A 197 5.33 24.22 -66.01
N LEU A 198 6.68 24.08 -65.89
CA LEU A 198 7.76 23.16 -66.40
C LEU A 198 9.06 23.22 -65.50
N LEU A 199 10.11 22.43 -65.81
CA LEU A 199 11.50 22.37 -65.21
C LEU A 199 12.54 23.18 -66.07
N PRO A 200 13.89 23.30 -65.83
CA PRO A 200 14.86 22.60 -64.92
C PRO A 200 15.97 23.50 -64.21
N GLY A 201 17.13 22.93 -63.78
CA GLY A 201 18.29 23.58 -63.07
C GLY A 201 19.41 24.20 -63.96
N PRO A 202 20.76 24.14 -63.67
CA PRO A 202 21.51 23.42 -62.59
C PRO A 202 22.89 24.04 -62.06
N HIS A 203 23.57 23.33 -61.11
CA HIS A 203 25.04 23.33 -60.73
C HIS A 203 25.75 24.68 -60.30
N ILE A 204 27.07 24.83 -59.97
CA ILE A 204 28.29 23.96 -59.82
C ILE A 204 29.37 24.55 -58.83
N HIS A 205 30.25 23.70 -58.21
CA HIS A 205 31.53 23.96 -57.45
C HIS A 205 31.61 25.07 -56.36
N GLY A 206 32.51 25.07 -55.35
CA GLY A 206 33.63 24.23 -54.85
C GLY A 206 34.23 24.90 -53.57
N ALA A 207 35.29 24.48 -52.86
CA ALA A 207 36.21 23.34 -52.89
C ALA A 207 36.95 23.19 -51.49
N HIS A 208 38.11 22.53 -51.41
CA HIS A 208 38.95 22.32 -50.18
C HIS A 208 40.43 22.68 -50.48
N PRO A 209 41.36 22.95 -49.51
CA PRO A 209 42.16 21.85 -48.91
C PRO A 209 42.90 22.09 -47.53
N GLN A 210 43.41 21.00 -46.92
CA GLN A 210 44.68 20.89 -46.11
C GLN A 210 44.86 21.65 -44.75
N ARG A 211 45.69 21.22 -43.76
CA ARG A 211 46.30 19.90 -43.36
C ARG A 211 46.97 19.97 -41.95
N SER A 212 47.36 18.81 -41.39
CA SER A 212 48.36 18.58 -40.29
C SER A 212 47.91 18.84 -38.83
N SER A 213 48.47 18.23 -37.76
CA SER A 213 49.16 16.92 -37.56
C SER A 213 49.55 16.65 -36.09
N ASN A 214 49.62 15.37 -35.67
CA ASN A 214 50.32 14.82 -34.48
C ASN A 214 49.86 15.26 -33.06
N SER A 215 50.43 14.76 -31.95
CA SER A 215 50.52 13.35 -31.46
C SER A 215 51.10 13.31 -30.01
N HIS A 216 50.92 12.18 -29.31
CA HIS A 216 51.67 11.69 -28.12
C HIS A 216 51.70 12.46 -26.77
N SER A 217 51.01 11.89 -25.79
CA SER A 217 51.46 11.50 -24.42
C SER A 217 52.58 12.25 -23.67
N ARG A 218 52.39 12.42 -22.35
CA ARG A 218 53.47 12.23 -21.34
C ARG A 218 52.95 11.98 -19.91
N ASN A 219 53.65 11.09 -19.19
CA ASN A 219 53.60 10.99 -17.72
C ASN A 219 54.54 12.03 -17.10
N SER A 220 54.27 12.40 -15.85
CA SER A 220 55.32 12.73 -14.86
C SER A 220 54.84 12.47 -13.43
N SER A 221 55.68 11.83 -12.64
CA SER A 221 55.47 11.47 -11.24
C SER A 221 55.86 12.60 -10.28
N LEU A 222 55.46 12.48 -9.00
CA LEU A 222 56.15 13.11 -7.89
C LEU A 222 55.99 12.28 -6.59
N ASP A 223 57.10 11.78 -6.08
CA ASP A 223 57.23 11.18 -4.74
C ASP A 223 57.40 12.28 -3.68
N LEU A 224 56.96 12.00 -2.44
CA LEU A 224 57.56 12.60 -1.24
C LEU A 224 57.42 11.66 -0.03
N ARG A 225 58.49 11.52 0.75
CA ARG A 225 58.60 10.60 1.90
C ARG A 225 58.52 11.34 3.23
N VAL A 226 57.87 10.74 4.24
CA VAL A 226 58.23 10.86 5.67
C VAL A 226 58.08 9.47 6.32
N SER A 227 58.83 9.18 7.38
CA SER A 227 59.09 7.84 7.91
C SER A 227 58.55 7.60 9.33
N SER A 228 58.57 6.32 9.76
CA SER A 228 58.70 5.83 11.17
C SER A 228 57.57 6.18 12.16
N ASN A 229 57.05 5.26 12.98
CA ASN A 229 57.73 4.25 13.81
C ASN A 229 56.93 2.94 13.94
N GLY A 230 57.51 1.91 14.58
CA GLY A 230 56.79 0.68 14.94
C GLY A 230 57.46 -0.19 16.01
N CYS A 231 56.67 -1.10 16.57
CA CYS A 231 57.03 -2.23 17.45
C CYS A 231 55.88 -3.27 17.33
N THR A 232 56.04 -4.60 17.22
CA THR A 232 56.83 -5.61 17.96
C THR A 232 56.44 -5.71 19.44
N GLY A 233 55.90 -6.82 19.95
CA GLY A 233 55.51 -8.11 19.36
C GLY A 233 55.12 -9.12 20.47
N VAL A 234 55.30 -10.44 20.24
CA VAL A 234 55.47 -11.49 21.29
C VAL A 234 54.15 -11.89 22.04
N VAL A 235 53.47 -13.03 21.69
CA VAL A 235 53.60 -14.42 22.29
C VAL A 235 52.74 -14.63 23.57
N SER A 236 52.07 -15.77 23.89
CA SER A 236 51.84 -17.09 23.24
C SER A 236 50.83 -17.98 24.01
N ARG A 237 50.29 -19.03 23.35
CA ARG A 237 50.00 -20.43 23.87
C ARG A 237 48.94 -20.63 25.00
N SER A 238 48.33 -21.82 25.23
CA SER A 238 48.12 -23.07 24.47
C SER A 238 47.15 -24.04 25.22
N SER A 239 46.86 -25.24 24.64
CA SER A 239 46.32 -26.49 25.27
C SER A 239 44.88 -26.43 25.86
N THR A 240 43.88 -27.25 25.51
CA THR A 240 43.73 -28.74 25.46
C THR A 240 43.77 -29.39 26.86
N ASP A 241 42.91 -30.34 27.27
CA ASP A 241 42.36 -31.51 26.53
C ASP A 241 40.99 -32.10 27.00
N ILE A 242 40.45 -32.90 26.08
CA ILE A 242 39.32 -33.87 26.04
C ILE A 242 39.01 -34.71 27.32
N ARG A 243 37.71 -34.99 27.58
CA ARG A 243 37.16 -36.35 27.83
C ARG A 243 35.62 -36.48 27.77
N ASN A 244 35.14 -37.63 27.29
CA ASN A 244 33.73 -38.06 27.22
C ASN A 244 33.31 -38.86 28.48
N ILE A 245 32.00 -38.96 28.76
CA ILE A 245 31.17 -40.20 28.63
C ILE A 245 29.71 -39.94 29.04
N ALA A 246 28.77 -40.73 28.48
CA ALA A 246 27.31 -40.55 28.54
C ALA A 246 26.61 -41.22 29.74
N GLY A 247 25.31 -40.94 29.94
CA GLY A 247 24.42 -41.88 30.64
C GLY A 247 23.03 -41.40 31.11
N ARG A 248 21.96 -41.73 30.34
CA ARG A 248 20.54 -41.99 30.76
C ARG A 248 19.75 -40.85 31.48
N SER A 249 18.56 -40.45 31.00
CA SER A 249 17.22 -41.08 31.17
C SER A 249 16.66 -41.00 32.60
N GLY A 250 15.42 -40.56 32.86
CA GLY A 250 14.32 -40.08 32.01
C GLY A 250 12.97 -40.04 32.78
N VAL A 251 11.88 -39.52 32.20
CA VAL A 251 10.51 -39.39 32.80
C VAL A 251 10.45 -38.37 33.97
N GLY A 252 9.36 -37.64 34.27
CA GLY A 252 8.08 -37.39 33.59
C GLY A 252 6.96 -36.94 34.57
N HIS A 253 5.91 -36.30 34.05
CA HIS A 253 4.62 -35.95 34.70
C HIS A 253 4.51 -34.72 35.65
N SER A 254 4.00 -33.64 35.06
CA SER A 254 2.71 -32.99 35.40
C SER A 254 2.30 -32.71 36.86
N ARG A 255 2.16 -31.41 37.20
CA ARG A 255 0.94 -30.83 37.81
C ARG A 255 0.87 -29.31 37.62
N ALA A 256 -0.26 -28.69 37.95
CA ALA A 256 -0.71 -27.44 37.32
C ALA A 256 -0.93 -26.25 38.30
N ALA A 257 -1.19 -25.08 37.69
CA ALA A 257 -1.83 -23.88 38.23
C ALA A 257 -1.00 -22.90 39.10
N SER A 258 -0.68 -21.74 38.49
CA SER A 258 -1.27 -20.46 38.91
C SER A 258 -1.38 -19.52 37.69
N LEU A 259 -2.30 -18.56 37.72
CA LEU A 259 -2.26 -17.43 36.78
C LEU A 259 -1.27 -16.39 37.31
N ASP A 260 -0.36 -15.91 36.47
CA ASP A 260 0.32 -14.62 36.67
C ASP A 260 0.11 -13.76 35.42
N LEU A 261 -0.25 -12.49 35.62
CA LEU A 261 -0.89 -11.66 34.60
C LEU A 261 0.16 -10.77 33.89
N ARG A 262 1.11 -11.42 33.21
CA ARG A 262 2.22 -10.77 32.51
C ARG A 262 2.41 -11.36 31.11
N HIS A 263 2.82 -10.50 30.16
CA HIS A 263 3.09 -10.83 28.75
C HIS A 263 1.87 -11.12 27.84
N THR A 264 0.89 -10.20 27.78
CA THR A 264 -0.06 -10.09 26.65
C THR A 264 0.24 -8.85 25.79
N ARG A 265 1.33 -8.93 25.01
CA ARG A 265 1.70 -7.99 23.94
C ARG A 265 2.42 -8.73 22.79
N ASN A 266 1.70 -9.62 22.09
CA ASN A 266 1.81 -9.93 20.64
C ASN A 266 0.92 -11.14 20.23
N SER A 267 -0.32 -11.21 20.73
CA SER A 267 -1.12 -12.46 20.64
C SER A 267 -1.54 -12.85 19.21
N SER A 268 -1.60 -11.90 18.27
CA SER A 268 -2.02 -12.14 16.88
C SER A 268 -1.01 -12.93 16.06
N ALA A 269 0.28 -12.63 16.19
CA ALA A 269 1.34 -13.28 15.42
C ALA A 269 1.48 -14.78 15.75
N ASP A 270 1.36 -15.14 17.02
CA ASP A 270 1.47 -16.53 17.46
C ASP A 270 0.15 -17.31 17.33
N LEU A 271 -1.01 -16.65 17.44
CA LEU A 271 -2.29 -17.25 17.02
C LEU A 271 -2.27 -17.67 15.54
N ASN A 272 -1.76 -16.81 14.65
CA ASN A 272 -1.64 -17.15 13.22
C ASN A 272 -0.69 -18.33 12.95
N LYS A 273 0.36 -18.51 13.76
CA LYS A 273 1.25 -19.69 13.66
C LYS A 273 0.58 -20.97 14.17
N LEU A 274 -0.22 -20.88 15.23
CA LEU A 274 -0.95 -22.03 15.79
C LEU A 274 -2.10 -22.47 14.88
N PHE A 275 -2.94 -21.53 14.41
CA PHE A 275 -4.05 -21.83 13.50
C PHE A 275 -3.59 -22.47 12.18
N ARG A 276 -2.43 -22.06 11.63
CA ARG A 276 -1.83 -22.68 10.44
C ARG A 276 -1.52 -24.18 10.63
N ASN A 277 -1.20 -24.62 11.85
CA ASN A 277 -0.91 -26.03 12.13
C ASN A 277 -2.18 -26.84 12.42
N ASP A 278 -3.08 -26.34 13.28
CA ASP A 278 -4.24 -27.12 13.74
C ASP A 278 -5.32 -27.27 12.66
N VAL A 279 -5.52 -26.28 11.79
CA VAL A 279 -6.53 -26.35 10.70
C VAL A 279 -5.99 -27.08 9.46
N GLY A 280 -4.67 -27.06 9.23
CA GLY A 280 -4.00 -27.80 8.14
C GLY A 280 -4.11 -29.33 8.24
N LEU A 281 -4.53 -29.85 9.41
CA LEU A 281 -4.86 -31.26 9.61
C LEU A 281 -6.30 -31.63 9.21
N VAL A 282 -7.19 -30.65 9.03
CA VAL A 282 -8.61 -30.86 8.71
C VAL A 282 -8.87 -30.81 7.20
N PHE A 283 -8.12 -29.98 6.47
CA PHE A 283 -8.25 -29.80 5.01
C PHE A 283 -6.97 -30.26 4.31
N GLY A 284 -7.06 -31.34 3.53
CA GLY A 284 -5.91 -32.13 3.08
C GLY A 284 -4.86 -31.39 2.25
N ALA A 285 -3.60 -31.83 2.38
CA ALA A 285 -2.39 -31.20 1.85
C ALA A 285 -2.20 -31.27 0.31
N HIS A 286 -3.25 -31.05 -0.47
CA HIS A 286 -3.25 -31.13 -1.95
C HIS A 286 -3.82 -29.86 -2.61
N GLN A 287 -3.30 -28.70 -2.21
CA GLN A 287 -3.20 -27.51 -3.07
C GLN A 287 -2.10 -26.57 -2.58
N GLY A 288 -1.26 -26.09 -3.51
CA GLY A 288 -0.13 -25.19 -3.22
C GLY A 288 -0.50 -23.72 -3.06
N SER A 289 -1.73 -23.43 -2.61
CA SER A 289 -2.21 -22.08 -2.35
C SER A 289 -1.76 -21.61 -0.97
N SER A 290 -1.09 -20.46 -0.89
CA SER A 290 -0.80 -19.81 0.39
C SER A 290 -2.12 -19.53 1.14
N TRP A 291 -2.25 -20.03 2.36
CA TRP A 291 -3.45 -19.89 3.18
C TRP A 291 -3.65 -18.43 3.60
N SER A 292 -4.43 -17.69 2.81
CA SER A 292 -4.95 -16.37 3.18
C SER A 292 -6.14 -16.50 4.11
N ASP A 293 -6.09 -15.81 5.25
CA ASP A 293 -7.24 -15.64 6.15
C ASP A 293 -8.47 -15.11 5.36
N PRO A 294 -9.62 -15.79 5.41
CA PRO A 294 -10.82 -15.40 4.65
C PRO A 294 -11.45 -14.08 5.12
N LEU A 295 -11.10 -13.57 6.31
CA LEU A 295 -11.53 -12.27 6.81
C LEU A 295 -10.46 -11.17 6.71
N ARG A 296 -9.20 -11.47 6.39
CA ARG A 296 -8.17 -10.43 6.17
C ARG A 296 -8.54 -9.53 4.98
N VAL A 297 -8.66 -8.22 5.21
CA VAL A 297 -9.03 -7.27 4.14
C VAL A 297 -7.86 -7.10 3.16
N GLN A 298 -8.04 -7.56 1.92
CA GLN A 298 -6.99 -7.52 0.90
C GLN A 298 -6.98 -6.21 0.12
N ILE A 299 -8.16 -5.66 -0.22
CA ILE A 299 -8.27 -4.43 -1.01
C ILE A 299 -9.49 -3.62 -0.54
N VAL A 300 -9.29 -2.33 -0.32
CA VAL A 300 -10.37 -1.34 -0.23
C VAL A 300 -10.34 -0.48 -1.47
N LYS A 301 -11.50 -0.24 -2.10
CA LYS A 301 -11.70 0.81 -3.10
C LYS A 301 -12.97 1.58 -2.76
N ALA A 302 -13.01 2.86 -3.10
CA ALA A 302 -14.18 3.70 -2.89
C ALA A 302 -14.45 4.56 -4.12
N HIS A 303 -15.70 4.99 -4.27
CA HIS A 303 -16.16 5.79 -5.39
C HIS A 303 -17.44 6.52 -4.98
N HIS A 304 -17.42 7.86 -4.96
CA HIS A 304 -18.50 8.70 -4.42
C HIS A 304 -18.85 8.27 -2.99
N ASN A 305 -20.13 8.06 -2.68
CA ASN A 305 -20.61 7.64 -1.35
C ASN A 305 -20.60 6.12 -1.13
N TRP A 306 -19.83 5.34 -1.90
CA TRP A 306 -19.72 3.88 -1.78
C TRP A 306 -18.28 3.41 -1.53
N ILE A 307 -18.15 2.33 -0.76
CA ILE A 307 -16.91 1.56 -0.53
C ILE A 307 -17.17 0.12 -0.95
N ALA A 308 -16.19 -0.50 -1.62
CA ALA A 308 -16.13 -1.92 -1.90
C ALA A 308 -14.87 -2.52 -1.26
N VAL A 309 -15.05 -3.63 -0.56
CA VAL A 309 -14.03 -4.30 0.25
C VAL A 309 -13.85 -5.73 -0.26
N ALA A 310 -12.67 -6.04 -0.78
CA ALA A 310 -12.29 -7.39 -1.17
C ALA A 310 -11.63 -8.12 0.01
N TYR A 311 -12.23 -9.24 0.38
CA TYR A 311 -11.64 -10.29 1.21
C TYR A 311 -11.05 -11.36 0.28
N ALA A 312 -10.46 -12.43 0.83
CA ALA A 312 -9.88 -13.49 -0.01
C ALA A 312 -10.89 -14.09 -1.00
N HIS A 313 -12.09 -14.44 -0.52
CA HIS A 313 -13.08 -15.23 -1.28
C HIS A 313 -14.43 -14.53 -1.50
N PHE A 314 -14.58 -13.26 -1.12
CA PHE A 314 -15.83 -12.51 -1.29
C PHE A 314 -15.62 -10.99 -1.24
N VAL A 315 -16.63 -10.24 -1.70
CA VAL A 315 -16.68 -8.77 -1.59
C VAL A 315 -17.82 -8.38 -0.65
N ALA A 316 -17.59 -7.39 0.21
CA ALA A 316 -18.63 -6.62 0.88
C ALA A 316 -18.65 -5.17 0.37
N CYS A 317 -19.85 -4.61 0.16
CA CYS A 317 -20.02 -3.22 -0.24
C CYS A 317 -20.84 -2.45 0.80
N TYR A 318 -20.43 -1.20 1.03
CA TYR A 318 -20.99 -0.28 2.00
C TYR A 318 -21.30 1.06 1.32
N ARG A 319 -22.29 1.78 1.83
CA ARG A 319 -22.69 3.10 1.33
C ARG A 319 -22.98 4.08 2.46
N LEU A 320 -22.65 5.35 2.24
CA LEU A 320 -23.03 6.45 3.12
C LEU A 320 -24.43 6.95 2.76
N LYS A 321 -25.32 6.99 3.77
CA LYS A 321 -26.64 7.63 3.72
C LYS A 321 -26.67 8.88 4.60
N ASP A 322 -27.28 9.94 4.09
CA ASP A 322 -27.42 11.26 4.75
C ASP A 322 -28.11 11.24 6.13
N SER A 323 -28.85 10.17 6.46
CA SER A 323 -29.64 10.04 7.69
C SER A 323 -29.09 9.01 8.70
N SER A 324 -28.18 8.12 8.28
CA SER A 324 -27.80 6.95 9.07
C SER A 324 -26.32 6.58 8.99
N GLY A 325 -25.48 7.43 8.38
CA GLY A 325 -24.07 7.13 8.19
C GLY A 325 -23.82 5.98 7.22
N TRP A 326 -22.72 5.27 7.42
CA TRP A 326 -22.32 4.14 6.58
C TRP A 326 -23.11 2.87 6.93
N GLN A 327 -23.68 2.24 5.91
CA GLN A 327 -24.42 0.98 6.03
C GLN A 327 -23.88 -0.05 5.04
N HIS A 328 -23.92 -1.33 5.44
CA HIS A 328 -23.77 -2.45 4.53
C HIS A 328 -24.88 -2.42 3.45
N ALA A 329 -24.53 -2.82 2.24
CA ALA A 329 -25.43 -2.80 1.08
C ALA A 329 -25.45 -4.12 0.29
N PHE A 330 -24.34 -4.88 0.27
CA PHE A 330 -24.21 -6.10 -0.51
C PHE A 330 -23.05 -6.96 0.00
N THR A 331 -23.20 -8.29 -0.03
CA THR A 331 -22.08 -9.24 0.00
C THR A 331 -22.20 -10.18 -1.19
N SER A 332 -21.08 -10.46 -1.88
CA SER A 332 -21.06 -11.45 -2.95
C SER A 332 -21.29 -12.87 -2.39
N PRO A 333 -21.67 -13.84 -3.23
CA PRO A 333 -21.41 -15.26 -2.94
C PRO A 333 -19.91 -15.50 -2.69
N HIS A 334 -19.60 -16.64 -2.08
CA HIS A 334 -18.24 -17.17 -2.01
C HIS A 334 -17.68 -17.45 -3.42
N ILE A 335 -16.38 -17.21 -3.61
CA ILE A 335 -15.63 -17.44 -4.85
C ILE A 335 -14.42 -18.30 -4.51
N GLU A 336 -14.28 -19.45 -5.16
CA GLU A 336 -13.25 -20.46 -4.86
C GLU A 336 -11.82 -19.93 -5.06
N SER A 337 -11.61 -19.13 -6.11
CA SER A 337 -10.33 -18.46 -6.38
C SER A 337 -10.20 -17.15 -5.60
N CYS A 338 -8.99 -16.85 -5.13
CA CYS A 338 -8.72 -15.59 -4.43
C CYS A 338 -8.98 -14.36 -5.33
N ILE A 339 -9.58 -13.32 -4.76
CA ILE A 339 -9.86 -12.06 -5.47
C ILE A 339 -8.56 -11.27 -5.64
N GLU A 340 -8.25 -10.91 -6.89
CA GLU A 340 -6.99 -10.25 -7.23
C GLU A 340 -7.16 -8.74 -7.41
N ARG A 341 -8.17 -8.30 -8.19
CA ARG A 341 -8.49 -6.88 -8.40
C ARG A 341 -9.98 -6.64 -8.15
N ILE A 342 -10.34 -5.41 -7.78
CA ILE A 342 -11.72 -4.97 -7.55
C ILE A 342 -11.93 -3.55 -8.11
N ALA A 343 -13.11 -3.31 -8.69
CA ALA A 343 -13.55 -2.01 -9.16
C ALA A 343 -15.02 -1.74 -8.78
N ILE A 344 -15.37 -0.48 -8.55
CA ILE A 344 -16.74 -0.05 -8.24
C ILE A 344 -17.07 1.22 -9.03
N ASN A 345 -18.30 1.32 -9.51
CA ASN A 345 -18.87 2.52 -10.12
C ASN A 345 -20.25 2.82 -9.51
N ALA A 346 -20.41 4.07 -9.07
CA ALA A 346 -21.59 4.58 -8.41
C ALA A 346 -22.33 5.69 -9.19
N LYS A 347 -21.72 6.25 -10.25
CA LYS A 347 -22.34 7.24 -11.15
C LYS A 347 -22.82 6.55 -12.45
N MET A 348 -23.56 5.46 -12.28
CA MET A 348 -24.16 4.73 -13.39
C MET A 348 -25.57 5.27 -13.70
N GLY A 349 -25.76 5.82 -14.89
CA GLY A 349 -27.05 6.34 -15.36
C GLY A 349 -28.06 5.23 -15.71
N GLN A 350 -29.33 5.59 -15.86
CA GLN A 350 -30.42 4.64 -16.17
C GLN A 350 -30.18 3.91 -17.51
N VAL A 351 -29.93 2.60 -17.44
CA VAL A 351 -29.95 1.72 -18.62
C VAL A 351 -31.38 1.24 -18.85
N GLY A 352 -32.18 2.05 -19.55
CA GLY A 352 -33.51 1.67 -20.05
C GLY A 352 -34.66 1.76 -19.03
N GLY A 353 -35.16 2.96 -18.78
CA GLY A 353 -36.56 3.22 -18.35
C GLY A 353 -37.00 2.80 -16.94
N GLY A 354 -36.27 1.93 -16.23
CA GLY A 354 -36.60 1.50 -14.87
C GLY A 354 -36.16 2.50 -13.78
N GLU A 355 -36.86 2.49 -12.64
CA GLU A 355 -36.70 3.50 -11.57
C GLU A 355 -35.44 3.32 -10.70
N SER A 356 -34.74 2.17 -10.76
CA SER A 356 -33.56 1.90 -9.91
C SER A 356 -32.23 2.12 -10.64
N SER A 357 -31.42 3.11 -10.22
CA SER A 357 -30.05 3.26 -10.73
C SER A 357 -29.10 2.22 -10.10
N SER A 358 -28.83 1.14 -10.82
CA SER A 358 -27.96 0.06 -10.34
C SER A 358 -26.49 0.51 -10.29
N LYS A 359 -25.87 0.38 -9.12
CA LYS A 359 -24.44 0.65 -8.88
C LYS A 359 -23.66 -0.61 -9.28
N MET A 360 -22.50 -0.47 -9.91
CA MET A 360 -21.79 -1.59 -10.53
C MET A 360 -20.56 -1.99 -9.71
N VAL A 361 -20.37 -3.28 -9.47
CA VAL A 361 -19.21 -3.83 -8.73
C VAL A 361 -18.59 -4.97 -9.54
N ALA A 362 -17.29 -4.88 -9.81
CA ALA A 362 -16.54 -5.85 -10.57
C ALA A 362 -15.36 -6.40 -9.77
N ILE A 363 -15.03 -7.68 -9.97
CA ILE A 363 -13.79 -8.29 -9.50
C ILE A 363 -13.07 -9.04 -10.62
N SER A 364 -11.79 -9.29 -10.44
CA SER A 364 -11.07 -10.33 -11.18
C SER A 364 -10.45 -11.37 -10.26
N TYR A 365 -10.37 -12.60 -10.76
CA TYR A 365 -9.66 -13.72 -10.16
C TYR A 365 -9.04 -14.54 -11.30
N GLY A 366 -7.70 -14.50 -11.41
CA GLY A 366 -6.98 -15.01 -12.56
C GLY A 366 -7.34 -14.25 -13.85
N SER A 367 -7.83 -14.98 -14.85
CA SER A 367 -8.30 -14.40 -16.12
C SER A 367 -9.80 -14.08 -16.14
N GLN A 368 -10.56 -14.50 -15.12
CA GLN A 368 -11.99 -14.23 -15.05
C GLN A 368 -12.27 -12.86 -14.45
N VAL A 369 -13.32 -12.20 -14.96
CA VAL A 369 -13.91 -10.97 -14.44
C VAL A 369 -15.38 -11.24 -14.12
N ARG A 370 -15.82 -11.01 -12.89
CA ARG A 370 -17.24 -11.14 -12.51
C ARG A 370 -17.83 -9.78 -12.17
N LEU A 371 -19.04 -9.52 -12.67
CA LEU A 371 -19.71 -8.22 -12.59
C LEU A 371 -21.11 -8.37 -12.00
N TRP A 372 -21.43 -7.51 -11.04
CA TRP A 372 -22.75 -7.39 -10.44
C TRP A 372 -23.28 -5.96 -10.55
N GLY A 373 -24.60 -5.85 -10.67
CA GLY A 373 -25.34 -4.65 -10.31
C GLY A 373 -25.86 -4.78 -8.88
N VAL A 374 -25.86 -3.67 -8.14
CA VAL A 374 -26.36 -3.54 -6.78
C VAL A 374 -27.39 -2.41 -6.77
N SER A 375 -28.65 -2.72 -6.47
CA SER A 375 -29.71 -1.73 -6.35
C SER A 375 -29.59 -0.91 -5.06
N GLU A 376 -30.35 0.18 -4.96
CA GLU A 376 -30.39 0.99 -3.74
C GLU A 376 -31.14 0.31 -2.57
N ASP A 377 -31.78 -0.83 -2.80
CA ASP A 377 -32.37 -1.69 -1.76
C ASP A 377 -31.43 -2.85 -1.37
N GLY A 378 -30.24 -2.93 -1.97
CA GLY A 378 -29.27 -4.01 -1.74
C GLY A 378 -29.57 -5.30 -2.54
N ALA A 379 -30.63 -5.31 -3.34
CA ALA A 379 -30.91 -6.42 -4.25
C ALA A 379 -29.82 -6.50 -5.34
N ARG A 380 -29.28 -7.71 -5.55
CA ARG A 380 -28.18 -7.99 -6.49
C ARG A 380 -28.71 -8.45 -7.84
N THR A 381 -28.10 -7.98 -8.92
CA THR A 381 -28.21 -8.56 -10.27
C THR A 381 -26.85 -9.14 -10.66
N ASN A 382 -26.83 -10.39 -11.14
CA ASN A 382 -25.63 -10.96 -11.75
C ASN A 382 -25.62 -10.55 -13.23
N VAL A 383 -24.62 -9.75 -13.62
CA VAL A 383 -24.53 -9.15 -14.96
C VAL A 383 -23.72 -10.05 -15.89
N GLY A 384 -22.72 -10.75 -15.35
CA GLY A 384 -21.97 -11.74 -16.09
C GLY A 384 -20.71 -12.22 -15.38
N THR A 385 -20.14 -13.30 -15.92
CA THR A 385 -18.74 -13.67 -15.70
C THR A 385 -18.08 -13.77 -17.07
N PHE A 386 -17.05 -12.97 -17.27
CA PHE A 386 -16.30 -12.82 -18.51
C PHE A 386 -14.89 -13.38 -18.34
N ASN A 387 -14.20 -13.66 -19.45
CA ASN A 387 -12.83 -14.15 -19.43
C ASN A 387 -11.98 -13.27 -20.34
N LEU A 388 -10.82 -12.81 -19.86
CA LEU A 388 -9.82 -12.10 -20.68
C LEU A 388 -8.84 -13.07 -21.37
N ASN A 389 -8.89 -14.36 -21.01
CA ASN A 389 -7.99 -15.46 -21.44
C ASN A 389 -6.52 -15.28 -21.04
N VAL A 390 -6.19 -14.18 -20.36
CA VAL A 390 -4.92 -13.90 -19.66
C VAL A 390 -5.24 -13.27 -18.32
N ARG A 391 -4.30 -13.28 -17.38
CA ARG A 391 -4.50 -12.72 -16.03
C ARG A 391 -4.75 -11.19 -16.09
N VAL A 392 -5.73 -10.73 -15.31
CA VAL A 392 -6.17 -9.32 -15.26
C VAL A 392 -5.30 -8.55 -14.26
N GLU A 393 -4.55 -7.56 -14.75
CA GLU A 393 -3.64 -6.76 -13.91
C GLU A 393 -4.16 -5.35 -13.64
N TYR A 394 -5.13 -4.85 -14.40
CA TYR A 394 -5.86 -3.63 -14.07
C TYR A 394 -7.34 -3.83 -14.35
N LEU A 395 -8.20 -3.37 -13.42
CA LEU A 395 -9.66 -3.45 -13.51
C LEU A 395 -10.24 -2.15 -12.97
N PHE A 396 -10.97 -1.41 -13.78
CA PHE A 396 -11.51 -0.08 -13.45
C PHE A 396 -12.65 0.30 -14.40
N PHE A 397 -13.39 1.37 -14.08
CA PHE A 397 -14.47 1.89 -14.94
C PHE A 397 -14.05 3.20 -15.63
N ILE A 398 -14.48 3.40 -16.87
CA ILE A 398 -14.49 4.70 -17.57
C ILE A 398 -15.93 5.03 -17.94
N GLY A 399 -16.49 6.07 -17.33
CA GLY A 399 -17.91 6.43 -17.51
C GLY A 399 -18.82 5.28 -17.10
N SER A 400 -19.47 4.63 -18.07
CA SER A 400 -20.33 3.45 -17.88
C SER A 400 -19.65 2.11 -18.19
N GLN A 401 -18.44 2.10 -18.74
CA GLN A 401 -17.77 0.91 -19.24
C GLN A 401 -16.79 0.34 -18.22
N LEU A 402 -16.75 -0.99 -18.10
CA LEU A 402 -15.73 -1.69 -17.30
C LEU A 402 -14.57 -2.09 -18.21
N VAL A 403 -13.35 -1.73 -17.81
CA VAL A 403 -12.11 -2.04 -18.53
C VAL A 403 -11.28 -3.01 -17.71
N ALA A 404 -10.79 -4.06 -18.37
CA ALA A 404 -9.78 -4.98 -17.86
C ALA A 404 -8.55 -4.95 -18.77
N LEU A 405 -7.36 -4.76 -18.20
CA LEU A 405 -6.09 -4.74 -18.95
C LEU A 405 -5.14 -5.84 -18.45
N SER A 406 -4.30 -6.33 -19.36
CA SER A 406 -3.20 -7.26 -19.04
C SER A 406 -1.86 -6.77 -19.61
N PRO A 407 -0.71 -6.92 -18.90
CA PRO A 407 0.60 -6.46 -19.37
C PRO A 407 1.17 -7.28 -20.54
N THR A 408 0.45 -8.33 -20.95
CA THR A 408 0.68 -9.08 -22.20
C THR A 408 0.19 -8.33 -23.44
N GLY A 409 -0.58 -7.25 -23.28
CA GLY A 409 -1.22 -6.55 -24.39
C GLY A 409 -2.61 -7.09 -24.76
N LYS A 410 -3.40 -7.53 -23.77
CA LYS A 410 -4.85 -7.74 -23.97
C LYS A 410 -5.65 -6.67 -23.26
N ILE A 411 -6.66 -6.13 -23.94
CA ILE A 411 -7.70 -5.26 -23.37
C ILE A 411 -9.05 -5.96 -23.50
N GLY A 412 -9.82 -5.97 -22.42
CA GLY A 412 -11.22 -6.36 -22.39
C GLY A 412 -12.08 -5.17 -21.96
N VAL A 413 -13.17 -4.91 -22.68
CA VAL A 413 -14.12 -3.84 -22.32
C VAL A 413 -15.54 -4.39 -22.32
N TRP A 414 -16.25 -4.19 -21.21
CA TRP A 414 -17.69 -4.44 -21.11
C TRP A 414 -18.45 -3.14 -21.34
N HIS A 415 -19.35 -3.14 -22.32
CA HIS A 415 -20.13 -1.96 -22.71
C HIS A 415 -21.56 -2.03 -22.16
N ALA A 416 -21.85 -1.25 -21.11
CA ALA A 416 -23.08 -1.39 -20.32
C ALA A 416 -24.39 -1.28 -21.11
N MET A 417 -24.46 -0.43 -22.13
CA MET A 417 -25.69 -0.23 -22.92
C MET A 417 -26.01 -1.41 -23.84
N THR A 418 -24.99 -2.16 -24.29
CA THR A 418 -25.15 -3.34 -25.16
C THR A 418 -24.92 -4.67 -24.42
N GLN A 419 -24.54 -4.61 -23.14
CA GLN A 419 -24.15 -5.75 -22.28
C GLN A 419 -22.98 -6.59 -22.86
N HIS A 420 -22.29 -6.10 -23.88
CA HIS A 420 -21.31 -6.86 -24.67
C HIS A 420 -19.91 -6.82 -24.04
N TRP A 421 -19.22 -7.98 -24.03
CA TRP A 421 -17.80 -8.10 -23.67
C TRP A 421 -16.95 -8.20 -24.93
N GLN A 422 -16.14 -7.18 -25.19
CA GLN A 422 -15.19 -7.15 -26.30
C GLN A 422 -13.77 -7.38 -25.79
N ILE A 423 -12.98 -8.21 -26.48
CA ILE A 423 -11.56 -8.44 -26.20
C ILE A 423 -10.78 -8.08 -27.46
N GLN A 424 -9.64 -7.42 -27.29
CA GLN A 424 -8.74 -7.07 -28.39
C GLN A 424 -7.28 -7.19 -27.95
N ASP A 425 -6.42 -7.54 -28.91
CA ASP A 425 -4.97 -7.57 -28.72
C ASP A 425 -4.34 -6.25 -29.17
N VAL A 426 -3.46 -5.73 -28.32
CA VAL A 426 -2.77 -4.44 -28.44
C VAL A 426 -1.28 -4.64 -28.12
N VAL A 427 -0.47 -3.59 -28.30
CA VAL A 427 0.94 -3.64 -27.90
C VAL A 427 1.04 -3.89 -26.38
N PRO A 428 1.96 -4.72 -25.88
CA PRO A 428 2.14 -4.99 -24.46
C PRO A 428 2.20 -3.72 -23.58
N ILE A 429 1.20 -3.61 -22.70
CA ILE A 429 0.96 -2.46 -21.83
C ILE A 429 2.00 -2.45 -20.69
N ALA A 430 2.49 -1.26 -20.34
CA ALA A 430 3.39 -1.00 -19.22
C ALA A 430 2.80 0.03 -18.23
N SER A 431 1.97 0.96 -18.71
CA SER A 431 1.21 1.90 -17.87
C SER A 431 -0.09 2.34 -18.57
N PHE A 432 -0.99 2.97 -17.83
CA PHE A 432 -2.22 3.56 -18.37
C PHE A 432 -2.64 4.78 -17.54
N ASP A 433 -3.47 5.66 -18.11
CA ASP A 433 -4.18 6.71 -17.39
C ASP A 433 -5.50 7.07 -18.12
N THR A 434 -6.41 7.79 -17.44
CA THR A 434 -7.76 8.08 -17.93
C THR A 434 -8.05 9.58 -17.92
N ALA A 435 -8.26 10.16 -19.11
CA ALA A 435 -8.51 11.57 -19.31
C ALA A 435 -9.98 11.80 -19.71
N GLY A 436 -10.87 11.85 -18.72
CA GLY A 436 -12.32 11.93 -18.93
C GLY A 436 -12.88 10.64 -19.55
N SER A 437 -13.12 10.65 -20.86
CA SER A 437 -13.54 9.47 -21.64
C SER A 437 -12.42 8.82 -22.46
N PHE A 438 -11.21 9.37 -22.46
CA PHE A 438 -10.07 8.79 -23.16
C PHE A 438 -9.28 7.85 -22.24
N LEU A 439 -9.05 6.62 -22.69
CA LEU A 439 -8.07 5.71 -22.11
C LEU A 439 -6.74 5.90 -22.84
N LEU A 440 -5.66 6.21 -22.12
CA LEU A 440 -4.31 6.23 -22.67
C LEU A 440 -3.52 5.02 -22.17
N LEU A 441 -2.70 4.45 -23.05
CA LEU A 441 -1.88 3.25 -22.80
C LEU A 441 -0.42 3.55 -23.13
N GLY A 442 0.45 3.53 -22.11
CA GLY A 442 1.89 3.56 -22.26
C GLY A 442 2.41 2.13 -22.49
N CYS A 443 3.08 1.90 -23.62
CA CYS A 443 3.45 0.55 -24.06
C CYS A 443 4.95 0.26 -23.98
N LYS A 444 5.30 -1.03 -23.96
CA LYS A 444 6.69 -1.54 -23.85
C LYS A 444 7.55 -1.29 -25.10
N ASN A 445 6.99 -0.70 -26.17
CA ASN A 445 7.70 -0.28 -27.37
C ASN A 445 8.00 1.23 -27.42
N GLY A 446 7.75 1.95 -26.32
CA GLY A 446 7.88 3.40 -26.25
C GLY A 446 6.72 4.20 -26.89
N SER A 447 5.64 3.56 -27.33
CA SER A 447 4.48 4.27 -27.88
C SER A 447 3.43 4.57 -26.81
N ILE A 448 2.76 5.71 -26.95
CA ILE A 448 1.51 6.05 -26.26
C ILE A 448 0.38 5.85 -27.24
N TYR A 449 -0.57 4.97 -26.91
CA TYR A 449 -1.82 4.81 -27.65
C TYR A 449 -2.98 5.46 -26.88
N TYR A 450 -4.05 5.85 -27.58
CA TYR A 450 -5.31 6.25 -26.96
C TYR A 450 -6.53 5.56 -27.58
N ILE A 451 -7.61 5.51 -26.80
CA ILE A 451 -8.92 4.98 -27.18
C ILE A 451 -10.00 5.95 -26.67
N ASP A 452 -10.93 6.37 -27.54
CA ASP A 452 -12.09 7.18 -27.17
C ASP A 452 -13.23 6.28 -26.69
N MET A 453 -13.36 6.13 -25.37
CA MET A 453 -14.36 5.22 -24.80
C MET A 453 -15.78 5.77 -24.97
N GLN A 454 -15.97 7.09 -25.06
CA GLN A 454 -17.31 7.69 -25.20
C GLN A 454 -17.91 7.47 -26.60
N LYS A 455 -17.12 7.63 -27.66
CA LYS A 455 -17.57 7.31 -29.02
C LYS A 455 -17.56 5.80 -29.29
N PHE A 456 -16.82 5.05 -28.48
CA PHE A 456 -16.54 3.61 -28.65
C PHE A 456 -16.27 3.24 -30.13
N PRO A 457 -15.38 3.97 -30.83
CA PRO A 457 -15.29 3.90 -32.29
C PRO A 457 -14.71 2.56 -32.72
N LEU A 458 -15.49 1.80 -33.49
CA LEU A 458 -15.08 0.49 -33.99
C LEU A 458 -14.47 0.60 -35.40
N ARG A 459 -13.43 -0.19 -35.65
CA ARG A 459 -12.73 -0.27 -36.94
C ARG A 459 -13.58 -1.05 -37.94
N MET A 460 -14.03 -0.38 -39.01
CA MET A 460 -15.01 -0.91 -39.98
C MET A 460 -14.67 -2.26 -40.66
N LYS A 461 -13.43 -2.73 -40.56
CA LYS A 461 -12.95 -3.98 -41.18
C LYS A 461 -13.34 -5.23 -40.38
N ASP A 462 -13.37 -5.11 -39.07
CA ASP A 462 -13.33 -6.23 -38.11
C ASP A 462 -14.12 -5.94 -36.82
N ASN A 463 -14.56 -4.69 -36.62
CA ASN A 463 -15.26 -4.19 -35.44
C ASN A 463 -14.41 -4.16 -34.15
N ASP A 464 -13.09 -4.23 -34.26
CA ASP A 464 -12.13 -3.94 -33.19
C ASP A 464 -12.26 -2.49 -32.67
N LEU A 465 -11.82 -2.19 -31.44
CA LEU A 465 -11.68 -0.81 -30.97
C LEU A 465 -10.62 -0.08 -31.82
N LEU A 466 -10.89 1.18 -32.16
CA LEU A 466 -9.96 2.06 -32.88
C LEU A 466 -8.86 2.60 -31.94
N VAL A 467 -7.88 1.74 -31.65
CA VAL A 467 -6.66 2.11 -30.93
C VAL A 467 -5.77 2.95 -31.84
N THR A 468 -5.42 4.17 -31.42
CA THR A 468 -4.67 5.15 -32.24
C THR A 468 -3.35 5.52 -31.57
N GLU A 469 -2.23 5.51 -32.30
CA GLU A 469 -0.93 5.97 -31.77
C GLU A 469 -0.95 7.50 -31.63
N LEU A 470 -0.76 8.00 -30.41
CA LEU A 470 -0.76 9.43 -30.08
C LEU A 470 0.63 10.03 -30.19
N TYR A 471 1.63 9.31 -29.67
CA TYR A 471 3.01 9.76 -29.54
C TYR A 471 3.95 8.55 -29.43
N ARG A 472 5.23 8.75 -29.74
CA ARG A 472 6.29 7.76 -29.54
C ARG A 472 7.53 8.39 -28.93
N ASP A 473 8.03 7.74 -27.89
CA ASP A 473 9.26 8.09 -27.19
C ASP A 473 10.46 8.15 -28.17
N PRO A 474 11.19 9.28 -28.25
CA PRO A 474 12.35 9.43 -29.15
C PRO A 474 13.48 8.41 -28.93
N SER A 475 13.51 7.72 -27.80
CA SER A 475 14.47 6.67 -27.45
C SER A 475 13.88 5.25 -27.58
N ASN A 476 12.59 5.12 -27.92
CA ASN A 476 11.77 3.90 -27.86
C ASN A 476 11.79 3.21 -26.48
N ASP A 477 12.02 3.96 -25.41
CA ASP A 477 12.10 3.46 -24.03
C ASP A 477 10.70 3.09 -23.51
N PRO A 478 10.47 1.87 -22.97
CA PRO A 478 9.20 1.46 -22.37
C PRO A 478 8.57 2.51 -21.45
N ILE A 479 7.31 2.85 -21.70
CA ILE A 479 6.59 3.87 -20.92
C ILE A 479 5.95 3.22 -19.69
N THR A 480 6.70 3.21 -18.59
CA THR A 480 6.37 2.55 -17.31
C THR A 480 5.50 3.39 -16.39
N ALA A 481 5.29 4.68 -16.69
CA ALA A 481 4.31 5.53 -16.02
C ALA A 481 3.75 6.58 -16.98
N ILE A 482 2.49 7.00 -16.81
CA ILE A 482 1.84 8.06 -17.59
C ILE A 482 0.82 8.79 -16.72
N SER A 483 0.65 10.09 -16.96
CA SER A 483 -0.36 10.94 -16.33
C SER A 483 -0.76 12.08 -17.27
N VAL A 484 -2.06 12.31 -17.42
CA VAL A 484 -2.66 13.33 -18.29
C VAL A 484 -3.32 14.41 -17.45
N TYR A 485 -3.00 15.66 -17.76
CA TYR A 485 -3.69 16.84 -17.24
C TYR A 485 -4.46 17.52 -18.39
N LEU A 486 -5.74 17.78 -18.18
CA LEU A 486 -6.61 18.46 -19.15
C LEU A 486 -6.93 19.87 -18.64
N THR A 487 -6.26 20.88 -19.18
CA THR A 487 -6.45 22.27 -18.75
C THR A 487 -7.92 22.70 -18.91
N PRO A 488 -8.58 23.23 -17.86
CA PRO A 488 -9.99 23.61 -17.91
C PRO A 488 -10.33 24.57 -19.06
N LYS A 489 -11.54 24.42 -19.62
CA LYS A 489 -12.06 25.27 -20.70
C LYS A 489 -12.25 26.72 -20.25
N THR A 490 -11.22 27.55 -20.44
CA THR A 490 -11.42 29.01 -20.46
C THR A 490 -12.09 29.41 -21.77
N SER A 491 -12.89 30.47 -21.77
CA SER A 491 -13.79 30.84 -22.87
C SER A 491 -13.13 31.33 -24.17
N LEU A 492 -11.80 31.25 -24.28
CA LEU A 492 -11.01 31.82 -25.38
C LEU A 492 -10.01 30.84 -26.02
N CYS A 493 -9.82 29.64 -25.48
CA CYS A 493 -8.96 28.61 -26.08
C CYS A 493 -9.50 27.20 -25.80
N GLY A 494 -9.23 26.26 -26.71
CA GLY A 494 -9.72 24.88 -26.60
C GLY A 494 -8.99 24.05 -25.54
N ASN A 495 -9.38 22.79 -25.40
CA ASN A 495 -8.72 21.85 -24.50
C ASN A 495 -7.24 21.70 -24.84
N TRP A 496 -6.35 22.05 -23.91
CA TRP A 496 -4.96 21.61 -23.95
C TRP A 496 -4.88 20.17 -23.47
N ILE A 497 -3.97 19.39 -24.05
CA ILE A 497 -3.63 18.06 -23.56
C ILE A 497 -2.16 18.10 -23.13
N GLU A 498 -1.92 17.98 -21.84
CA GLU A 498 -0.60 17.93 -21.23
C GLU A 498 -0.39 16.52 -20.69
N ILE A 499 0.68 15.83 -21.10
CA ILE A 499 0.96 14.45 -20.67
C ILE A 499 2.37 14.38 -20.12
N ALA A 500 2.49 14.00 -18.85
CA ALA A 500 3.75 13.62 -18.26
C ALA A 500 3.88 12.10 -18.25
N TYR A 501 5.02 11.56 -18.69
CA TYR A 501 5.27 10.13 -18.69
C TYR A 501 6.68 9.81 -18.18
N GLY A 502 6.82 8.62 -17.61
CA GLY A 502 8.04 8.09 -17.05
C GLY A 502 8.44 6.81 -17.78
N THR A 503 9.75 6.60 -17.93
CA THR A 503 10.30 5.51 -18.75
C THR A 503 11.17 4.55 -17.93
N SER A 504 11.50 3.39 -18.53
CA SER A 504 12.27 2.35 -17.85
C SER A 504 13.73 2.74 -17.54
N SER A 505 14.31 3.71 -18.26
CA SER A 505 15.63 4.28 -17.94
C SER A 505 15.66 5.25 -16.74
N GLY A 506 14.51 5.56 -16.12
CA GLY A 506 14.43 6.59 -15.06
C GLY A 506 14.26 8.02 -15.59
N THR A 507 13.98 8.17 -16.89
CA THR A 507 13.69 9.47 -17.51
C THR A 507 12.21 9.84 -17.30
N VAL A 508 11.92 11.11 -17.01
CA VAL A 508 10.56 11.68 -17.04
C VAL A 508 10.50 12.69 -18.19
N ARG A 509 9.42 12.67 -18.97
CA ARG A 509 9.20 13.56 -20.13
C ARG A 509 7.82 14.17 -20.05
N VAL A 510 7.68 15.39 -20.55
CA VAL A 510 6.39 16.09 -20.70
C VAL A 510 6.19 16.39 -22.19
N ILE A 511 5.04 15.97 -22.72
CA ILE A 511 4.56 16.32 -24.06
C ILE A 511 3.29 17.17 -23.94
N VAL A 512 3.09 18.09 -24.90
CA VAL A 512 1.93 18.98 -24.92
C VAL A 512 1.32 19.04 -26.33
N GLN A 513 0.01 19.25 -26.40
CA GLN A 513 -0.72 19.49 -27.66
C GLN A 513 -1.49 20.81 -27.58
N HIS A 514 -1.25 21.71 -28.53
CA HIS A 514 -1.89 23.02 -28.58
C HIS A 514 -3.30 22.90 -29.18
N PRO A 515 -4.31 23.65 -28.67
CA PRO A 515 -5.66 23.65 -29.24
C PRO A 515 -5.72 24.12 -30.71
N GLU A 516 -4.75 24.93 -31.14
CA GLU A 516 -4.65 25.43 -32.52
C GLU A 516 -3.89 24.46 -33.45
N THR A 517 -3.21 23.44 -32.90
CA THR A 517 -2.48 22.41 -33.67
C THR A 517 -3.23 21.08 -33.71
N VAL A 518 -4.56 21.09 -33.56
CA VAL A 518 -5.41 19.88 -33.64
C VAL A 518 -5.36 19.33 -35.06
N GLY A 519 -4.49 18.32 -35.26
CA GLY A 519 -4.08 17.78 -36.56
C GLY A 519 -2.60 17.38 -36.59
N HIS A 520 -1.78 18.03 -35.77
CA HIS A 520 -0.44 17.56 -35.41
C HIS A 520 -0.50 16.81 -34.07
N GLY A 521 0.31 15.77 -33.90
CA GLY A 521 0.44 15.05 -32.63
C GLY A 521 1.12 15.89 -31.53
N PRO A 522 1.05 15.48 -30.25
CA PRO A 522 1.73 16.16 -29.16
C PRO A 522 3.24 16.27 -29.38
N GLN A 523 3.85 17.34 -28.90
CA GLN A 523 5.28 17.62 -29.06
C GLN A 523 6.01 17.53 -27.72
N LEU A 524 7.28 17.13 -27.74
CA LEU A 524 8.13 17.06 -26.54
C LEU A 524 8.42 18.48 -26.03
N PHE A 525 7.90 18.78 -24.85
CA PHE A 525 8.08 20.07 -24.17
C PHE A 525 9.33 20.07 -23.30
N GLN A 526 9.51 19.04 -22.46
CA GLN A 526 10.64 18.96 -21.52
C GLN A 526 11.05 17.51 -21.24
N THR A 527 12.34 17.30 -20.97
CA THR A 527 12.90 16.03 -20.47
C THR A 527 13.62 16.25 -19.15
N PHE A 528 13.47 15.31 -18.21
CA PHE A 528 14.10 15.29 -16.90
C PHE A 528 14.81 13.93 -16.71
N THR A 529 16.14 13.92 -16.73
CA THR A 529 16.97 12.73 -16.48
C THR A 529 17.39 12.72 -15.00
N VAL A 530 16.56 12.11 -14.14
CA VAL A 530 16.53 12.47 -12.69
C VAL A 530 16.44 11.28 -11.72
N HIS A 531 16.07 10.10 -12.22
CA HIS A 531 16.17 8.82 -11.50
C HIS A 531 17.22 7.93 -12.21
N GLN A 532 17.79 6.98 -11.48
CA GLN A 532 18.72 5.96 -12.03
C GLN A 532 18.05 4.59 -12.23
N SER A 533 16.76 4.50 -11.88
CA SER A 533 15.94 3.30 -11.84
C SER A 533 14.56 3.58 -12.48
N PRO A 534 13.85 2.56 -13.00
CA PRO A 534 12.58 2.74 -13.72
C PRO A 534 11.56 3.62 -13.01
N VAL A 535 10.92 4.53 -13.74
CA VAL A 535 9.85 5.39 -13.19
C VAL A 535 8.57 4.58 -13.06
N THR A 536 8.11 4.33 -11.83
CA THR A 536 6.93 3.52 -11.53
C THR A 536 5.64 4.33 -11.45
N LYS A 537 5.72 5.63 -11.18
CA LYS A 537 4.56 6.53 -11.18
C LYS A 537 4.95 7.96 -11.54
N VAL A 538 4.08 8.64 -12.26
CA VAL A 538 4.15 10.06 -12.59
C VAL A 538 2.78 10.66 -12.32
N THR A 539 2.73 11.92 -11.90
CA THR A 539 1.46 12.64 -11.72
C THR A 539 1.67 14.10 -12.08
N LEU A 540 0.88 14.58 -13.04
CA LEU A 540 0.82 15.99 -13.43
C LEU A 540 -0.42 16.63 -12.78
N SER A 541 -0.23 17.80 -12.18
CA SER A 541 -1.25 18.55 -11.46
C SER A 541 -1.25 20.02 -11.91
N GLU A 542 -2.14 20.85 -11.35
CA GLU A 542 -2.08 22.29 -11.60
C GLU A 542 -0.72 22.87 -11.12
N LYS A 543 -0.25 22.45 -9.94
CA LYS A 543 0.86 23.12 -9.22
C LYS A 543 2.19 22.36 -9.26
N PHE A 544 2.17 21.05 -9.52
CA PHE A 544 3.34 20.18 -9.45
C PHE A 544 3.40 19.11 -10.54
N LEU A 545 4.63 18.71 -10.88
CA LEU A 545 4.94 17.43 -11.50
C LEU A 545 5.56 16.55 -10.42
N VAL A 546 5.00 15.38 -10.16
CA VAL A 546 5.52 14.38 -9.22
C VAL A 546 5.98 13.16 -10.01
N SER A 547 7.09 12.55 -9.61
CA SER A 547 7.55 11.26 -10.15
C SER A 547 8.12 10.38 -9.05
N VAL A 548 7.96 9.07 -9.20
CA VAL A 548 8.44 8.03 -8.30
C VAL A 548 9.17 6.98 -9.13
N CYS A 549 10.37 6.56 -8.71
CA CYS A 549 11.02 5.38 -9.28
C CYS A 549 10.97 4.17 -8.35
N SER A 550 11.20 2.98 -8.90
CA SER A 550 11.18 1.70 -8.16
C SER A 550 12.18 1.61 -7.01
N GLU A 551 13.22 2.44 -7.00
CA GLU A 551 14.28 2.37 -6.01
C GLU A 551 13.87 3.06 -4.69
N TYR A 552 13.44 2.27 -3.71
CA TYR A 552 12.95 2.74 -2.40
C TYR A 552 11.78 3.74 -2.47
N ASN A 553 11.00 3.72 -3.56
CA ASN A 553 10.03 4.75 -3.91
C ASN A 553 10.63 6.17 -3.78
N HIS A 554 11.75 6.43 -4.44
CA HIS A 554 12.35 7.77 -4.46
C HIS A 554 11.45 8.73 -5.26
N VAL A 555 10.85 9.67 -4.55
CA VAL A 555 10.01 10.73 -5.08
C VAL A 555 10.86 11.96 -5.45
N ARG A 556 10.58 12.52 -6.62
CA ARG A 556 11.04 13.84 -7.07
C ARG A 556 9.83 14.67 -7.47
N THR A 557 9.80 15.92 -7.01
CA THR A 557 8.71 16.86 -7.30
C THR A 557 9.26 18.17 -7.87
N TRP A 558 8.64 18.71 -8.92
CA TRP A 558 8.93 20.02 -9.50
C TRP A 558 7.70 20.91 -9.39
N SER A 559 7.90 22.22 -9.23
CA SER A 559 6.82 23.20 -9.37
C SER A 559 6.47 23.35 -10.86
N VAL A 560 5.17 23.34 -11.17
CA VAL A 560 4.65 23.58 -12.52
C VAL A 560 4.00 24.95 -12.52
N THR A 561 4.48 25.85 -13.40
CA THR A 561 3.88 27.16 -13.62
C THR A 561 3.25 27.19 -15.01
N ARG A 562 2.05 27.77 -15.15
CA ARG A 562 1.41 27.96 -16.46
C ARG A 562 1.27 29.45 -16.78
N PHE A 563 1.85 29.88 -17.90
CA PHE A 563 1.72 31.25 -18.42
C PHE A 563 0.72 31.26 -19.57
N ARG A 564 -0.36 32.04 -19.44
CA ARG A 564 -1.47 32.09 -20.43
C ARG A 564 -2.09 30.71 -20.76
N GLY A 565 -2.06 29.79 -19.80
CA GLY A 565 -2.57 28.42 -19.93
C GLY A 565 -1.55 27.37 -20.40
N MET A 566 -0.36 27.77 -20.83
CA MET A 566 0.73 26.90 -21.28
C MET A 566 1.75 26.66 -20.17
N ILE A 567 2.25 25.43 -19.99
CA ILE A 567 3.40 25.16 -19.09
C ILE A 567 4.59 26.06 -19.46
N SER A 568 5.19 26.67 -18.44
CA SER A 568 6.37 27.53 -18.57
C SER A 568 7.63 26.82 -18.08
N THR A 569 8.79 27.18 -18.65
CA THR A 569 10.10 26.57 -18.36
C THR A 569 10.79 27.12 -17.10
N GLN A 570 10.08 27.93 -16.30
CA GLN A 570 10.60 28.62 -15.12
C GLN A 570 9.93 28.10 -13.83
N PRO A 571 10.69 27.65 -12.81
CA PRO A 571 12.15 27.64 -12.68
C PRO A 571 12.81 26.25 -12.91
N GLY A 572 13.13 25.91 -14.16
CA GLY A 572 14.17 24.92 -14.50
C GLY A 572 13.85 23.43 -14.23
N SER A 573 14.87 22.59 -14.45
CA SER A 573 14.79 21.12 -14.30
C SER A 573 15.10 20.60 -12.89
N THR A 574 15.42 21.51 -11.94
CA THR A 574 15.73 21.19 -10.55
C THR A 574 14.47 20.89 -9.74
N PRO A 575 14.35 19.73 -9.08
CA PRO A 575 13.19 19.41 -8.26
C PRO A 575 13.15 20.27 -6.99
N VAL A 576 11.95 20.74 -6.61
CA VAL A 576 11.69 21.45 -5.35
C VAL A 576 11.70 20.52 -4.14
N ALA A 577 11.50 19.21 -4.34
CA ALA A 577 11.56 18.20 -3.29
C ALA A 577 12.16 16.86 -3.76
N SER A 578 12.80 16.15 -2.84
CA SER A 578 13.44 14.85 -3.09
C SER A 578 13.46 14.02 -1.81
N PHE A 579 12.68 12.94 -1.75
CA PHE A 579 12.51 12.11 -0.55
C PHE A 579 12.13 10.68 -0.90
N LYS A 580 12.32 9.73 0.02
CA LYS A 580 11.93 8.32 -0.15
C LYS A 580 10.65 8.00 0.60
N ILE A 581 9.77 7.18 0.00
CA ILE A 581 8.58 6.58 0.62
C ILE A 581 8.90 5.10 0.89
N VAL A 582 9.76 4.87 1.89
CA VAL A 582 10.27 3.52 2.22
C VAL A 582 9.12 2.66 2.73
N SER A 583 8.88 1.56 2.01
CA SER A 583 8.02 0.44 2.38
C SER A 583 8.87 -0.82 2.30
N LEU A 584 8.66 -1.75 3.24
CA LEU A 584 9.15 -3.11 3.15
C LEU A 584 8.02 -4.00 2.64
N ASP A 585 8.34 -4.91 1.72
CA ASP A 585 7.38 -5.85 1.14
C ASP A 585 7.15 -7.06 2.06
N GLU A 586 5.99 -7.70 1.91
CA GLU A 586 5.67 -8.97 2.60
C GLU A 586 6.58 -10.09 2.06
N VAL A 587 6.99 -11.04 2.91
CA VAL A 587 7.97 -12.09 2.54
C VAL A 587 7.48 -12.95 1.36
N GLU A 588 6.17 -13.19 1.30
CA GLU A 588 5.48 -13.74 0.14
C GLU A 588 4.24 -12.87 -0.14
N PRO A 589 4.34 -11.83 -0.99
CA PRO A 589 3.22 -10.91 -1.20
C PRO A 589 2.16 -11.59 -2.09
N TYR A 590 0.94 -11.71 -1.56
CA TYR A 590 -0.23 -12.11 -2.36
C TYR A 590 -0.37 -11.17 -3.56
N ILE A 591 -0.82 -11.66 -4.71
CA ILE A 591 -0.85 -10.85 -5.94
C ILE A 591 -1.90 -9.72 -5.92
N SER A 592 -2.74 -9.67 -4.88
CA SER A 592 -3.63 -8.56 -4.51
C SER A 592 -2.97 -7.51 -3.61
N TYR A 593 -1.85 -7.82 -2.93
CA TYR A 593 -1.20 -6.97 -1.91
C TYR A 593 -0.89 -5.56 -2.44
N ALA A 594 -0.27 -5.48 -3.63
CA ALA A 594 0.06 -4.21 -4.28
C ALA A 594 -1.19 -3.36 -4.55
N ALA A 595 -2.29 -3.97 -5.03
CA ALA A 595 -3.53 -3.27 -5.36
C ALA A 595 -4.24 -2.63 -4.15
N GLY A 596 -3.95 -3.13 -2.94
CA GLY A 596 -4.41 -2.60 -1.65
C GLY A 596 -3.39 -1.77 -0.86
N ASN A 597 -2.13 -1.69 -1.28
CA ASN A 597 -1.03 -1.03 -0.54
C ASN A 597 -0.18 -0.05 -1.39
N GLU A 598 -0.63 0.35 -2.59
CA GLU A 598 0.02 1.41 -3.38
C GLU A 598 0.26 2.68 -2.53
N CYS A 599 1.48 3.20 -2.50
CA CYS A 599 1.82 4.31 -1.59
C CYS A 599 1.31 5.70 -2.02
N GLY A 600 0.69 5.84 -3.20
CA GLY A 600 0.21 7.11 -3.76
C GLY A 600 0.98 7.55 -5.02
N PRO A 601 1.03 8.86 -5.35
CA PRO A 601 0.28 9.93 -4.69
C PRO A 601 -1.24 9.72 -4.82
N PHE A 602 -1.99 10.36 -3.92
CA PHE A 602 -3.45 10.33 -3.83
C PHE A 602 -4.01 11.74 -3.64
N GLY A 603 -5.19 12.01 -4.21
CA GLY A 603 -5.82 13.33 -4.28
C GLY A 603 -6.11 13.70 -5.72
N GLU A 604 -6.93 14.73 -5.94
CA GLU A 604 -7.26 15.20 -7.29
C GLU A 604 -6.10 16.00 -7.92
N GLN A 605 -6.25 16.41 -9.20
CA GLN A 605 -5.17 17.09 -9.94
C GLN A 605 -5.03 18.59 -9.62
N ASP A 606 -6.02 19.22 -8.97
CA ASP A 606 -5.97 20.64 -8.63
C ASP A 606 -5.58 20.88 -7.16
N ASP A 607 -5.47 19.80 -6.38
CA ASP A 607 -5.59 19.80 -4.92
C ASP A 607 -4.32 19.25 -4.20
N GLU A 608 -4.28 19.27 -2.86
CA GLU A 608 -3.09 18.77 -2.13
C GLU A 608 -3.00 17.24 -2.15
N GLN A 609 -2.05 16.73 -2.94
CA GLN A 609 -1.78 15.30 -3.04
C GLN A 609 -0.90 14.76 -1.90
N VAL A 610 -1.19 13.54 -1.45
CA VAL A 610 -0.48 12.84 -0.36
C VAL A 610 0.04 11.47 -0.78
N PHE A 611 1.15 11.05 -0.17
CA PHE A 611 1.59 9.67 -0.09
C PHE A 611 1.14 9.05 1.25
N VAL A 612 0.80 7.77 1.24
CA VAL A 612 0.57 6.95 2.43
C VAL A 612 1.73 5.96 2.55
N GLN A 613 2.56 6.13 3.57
CA GLN A 613 3.73 5.31 3.82
C GLN A 613 3.42 4.24 4.88
N LYS A 614 3.26 3.00 4.42
CA LYS A 614 3.31 1.79 5.23
C LYS A 614 4.76 1.31 5.30
N VAL A 615 5.36 1.24 6.48
CA VAL A 615 6.82 1.00 6.62
C VAL A 615 7.16 -0.49 6.67
N VAL A 616 6.38 -1.27 7.42
CA VAL A 616 6.46 -2.75 7.48
C VAL A 616 5.11 -3.37 7.12
N PRO A 617 5.05 -4.61 6.57
CA PRO A 617 3.80 -5.25 6.17
C PRO A 617 2.80 -5.48 7.33
N GLU A 618 3.32 -5.90 8.49
CA GLU A 618 2.56 -6.11 9.73
C GLU A 618 2.75 -4.91 10.66
N THR A 619 1.94 -3.86 10.44
CA THR A 619 1.95 -2.59 11.21
C THR A 619 0.53 -2.21 11.61
N ASP A 620 0.35 -1.65 12.80
CA ASP A 620 -0.88 -0.94 13.20
C ASP A 620 -0.85 0.55 12.81
N GLN A 621 0.25 1.03 12.18
CA GLN A 621 0.53 2.45 11.91
C GLN A 621 0.84 2.75 10.44
N LEU A 622 0.36 3.91 9.95
CA LEU A 622 0.66 4.51 8.65
C LEU A 622 1.10 5.97 8.81
N PHE A 623 2.03 6.43 7.98
CA PHE A 623 2.45 7.85 7.93
C PHE A 623 1.92 8.52 6.67
N VAL A 624 1.13 9.59 6.80
CA VAL A 624 0.62 10.37 5.66
C VAL A 624 1.55 11.55 5.40
N ARG A 625 1.94 11.77 4.15
CA ARG A 625 2.99 12.74 3.76
C ARG A 625 2.61 13.54 2.53
N LEU A 626 2.90 14.84 2.48
CA LEU A 626 2.61 15.69 1.31
C LEU A 626 3.45 15.28 0.10
N ALA A 627 2.85 15.17 -1.09
CA ALA A 627 3.57 14.90 -2.34
C ALA A 627 4.40 16.11 -2.82
N SER A 628 4.00 17.32 -2.45
CA SER A 628 4.67 18.58 -2.80
C SER A 628 6.08 18.71 -2.20
N ASN A 629 6.27 18.26 -0.95
CA ASN A 629 7.49 18.51 -0.17
C ASN A 629 7.95 17.35 0.73
N GLY A 630 7.17 16.27 0.85
CA GLY A 630 7.53 15.08 1.63
C GLY A 630 7.39 15.21 3.14
N LYS A 631 6.90 16.34 3.68
CA LYS A 631 6.60 16.53 5.12
C LYS A 631 5.49 15.58 5.58
N ARG A 632 5.49 15.24 6.87
CA ARG A 632 4.41 14.49 7.54
C ARG A 632 3.19 15.40 7.65
N VAL A 633 2.00 14.89 7.32
CA VAL A 633 0.70 15.50 7.61
C VAL A 633 0.21 14.99 8.96
N CYS A 634 0.26 13.67 9.15
CA CYS A 634 -0.22 12.97 10.33
C CYS A 634 0.30 11.51 10.37
N VAL A 635 0.26 10.90 11.55
CA VAL A 635 0.30 9.44 11.75
C VAL A 635 -1.12 8.93 11.96
N ILE A 636 -1.49 7.83 11.31
CA ILE A 636 -2.70 7.05 11.61
C ILE A 636 -2.28 5.81 12.40
N LYS A 637 -3.03 5.47 13.45
CA LYS A 637 -2.83 4.24 14.23
C LYS A 637 -4.16 3.51 14.47
N ALA A 638 -4.20 2.20 14.21
CA ALA A 638 -5.40 1.38 14.39
C ALA A 638 -5.92 1.46 15.84
N VAL A 639 -7.21 1.79 16.00
CA VAL A 639 -7.82 2.07 17.33
C VAL A 639 -7.84 0.83 18.23
N ASP A 640 -7.93 -0.35 17.63
CA ASP A 640 -7.89 -1.66 18.26
C ASP A 640 -6.48 -2.30 18.25
N GLY A 641 -5.47 -1.60 17.71
CA GLY A 641 -4.10 -2.10 17.55
C GLY A 641 -3.95 -3.27 16.57
N THR A 642 -4.90 -3.48 15.66
CA THR A 642 -4.81 -4.55 14.66
C THR A 642 -3.99 -4.14 13.43
N THR A 643 -3.43 -5.12 12.71
CA THR A 643 -2.63 -4.89 11.50
C THR A 643 -3.47 -4.20 10.43
N ILE A 644 -2.99 -3.08 9.91
CA ILE A 644 -3.52 -2.46 8.70
C ILE A 644 -2.99 -3.22 7.48
N THR A 645 -3.88 -3.97 6.82
CA THR A 645 -3.53 -4.88 5.72
C THR A 645 -3.73 -4.28 4.34
N SER A 646 -4.60 -3.27 4.21
CA SER A 646 -4.76 -2.46 3.00
C SER A 646 -5.34 -1.07 3.33
N PHE A 647 -5.26 -0.12 2.40
CA PHE A 647 -5.82 1.22 2.58
C PHE A 647 -6.29 1.85 1.27
N CYS A 648 -7.17 2.86 1.39
CA CYS A 648 -7.68 3.65 0.27
C CYS A 648 -7.88 5.09 0.72
N VAL A 649 -7.23 6.04 0.05
CA VAL A 649 -7.52 7.47 0.17
C VAL A 649 -8.60 7.81 -0.87
N HIS A 650 -9.66 8.52 -0.48
CA HIS A 650 -10.78 8.82 -1.37
C HIS A 650 -11.51 10.12 -0.99
N GLU A 651 -12.00 10.86 -1.99
CA GLU A 651 -12.80 12.07 -1.82
C GLU A 651 -14.30 11.73 -1.82
N CYS A 652 -14.96 11.90 -0.68
CA CYS A 652 -16.42 11.84 -0.64
C CYS A 652 -16.99 13.23 -0.96
N GLU A 653 -17.77 13.32 -2.05
CA GLU A 653 -18.69 14.44 -2.27
C GLU A 653 -19.53 14.66 -1.00
N GLY A 654 -19.70 15.93 -0.62
CA GLY A 654 -20.42 16.27 0.60
C GLY A 654 -21.90 15.89 0.55
N SER A 655 -22.54 15.85 1.73
CA SER A 655 -24.00 15.67 1.83
C SER A 655 -24.75 16.64 0.91
N SER A 656 -25.85 16.18 0.33
CA SER A 656 -26.74 16.96 -0.56
C SER A 656 -27.27 18.27 0.06
N ARG A 657 -27.10 18.46 1.37
CA ARG A 657 -27.39 19.68 2.12
C ARG A 657 -26.49 20.84 1.68
N MET A 658 -27.14 21.93 1.27
CA MET A 658 -26.51 23.20 0.85
C MET A 658 -25.35 23.63 1.75
N GLY A 659 -24.17 23.85 1.17
CA GLY A 659 -22.99 24.36 1.87
C GLY A 659 -22.12 23.30 2.56
N SER A 660 -22.41 22.00 2.44
CA SER A 660 -21.45 20.98 2.85
C SER A 660 -20.22 20.99 1.93
N ARG A 661 -19.02 20.81 2.50
CA ARG A 661 -17.78 20.65 1.74
C ARG A 661 -17.52 19.15 1.48
N PRO A 662 -16.88 18.79 0.35
CA PRO A 662 -16.27 17.47 0.20
C PRO A 662 -15.36 17.13 1.40
N ARG A 663 -15.23 15.83 1.70
CA ARG A 663 -14.29 15.34 2.71
C ARG A 663 -13.46 14.20 2.14
N ARG A 664 -12.14 14.35 2.23
CA ARG A 664 -11.16 13.31 1.93
C ARG A 664 -11.02 12.41 3.15
N PHE A 665 -11.24 11.13 2.94
CA PHE A 665 -11.07 10.09 3.96
C PHE A 665 -9.89 9.19 3.59
N ILE A 666 -9.27 8.62 4.63
CA ILE A 666 -8.53 7.36 4.49
C ILE A 666 -9.40 6.26 5.10
N PHE A 667 -9.60 5.19 4.33
CA PHE A 667 -10.16 3.94 4.80
C PHE A 667 -9.00 2.96 5.00
N THR A 668 -8.87 2.37 6.19
CA THR A 668 -7.90 1.31 6.46
C THR A 668 -8.63 -0.01 6.68
N GLY A 669 -8.24 -1.05 5.95
CA GLY A 669 -8.72 -2.42 6.11
C GLY A 669 -7.75 -3.22 6.99
N HIS A 670 -8.30 -4.07 7.87
CA HIS A 670 -7.55 -4.68 8.96
C HIS A 670 -7.50 -6.21 8.87
N SER A 671 -6.54 -6.81 9.57
CA SER A 671 -6.40 -8.27 9.67
C SER A 671 -7.59 -8.96 10.35
N ASN A 672 -8.32 -8.26 11.22
CA ASN A 672 -9.56 -8.76 11.83
C ASN A 672 -10.80 -8.69 10.91
N GLY A 673 -10.67 -8.12 9.71
CA GLY A 673 -11.75 -7.95 8.74
C GLY A 673 -12.57 -6.66 8.85
N ALA A 674 -12.28 -5.81 9.83
CA ALA A 674 -12.93 -4.52 9.99
C ALA A 674 -12.38 -3.45 9.03
N ILE A 675 -13.14 -2.36 8.86
CA ILE A 675 -12.66 -1.11 8.24
C ILE A 675 -12.67 0.00 9.29
N GLN A 676 -11.58 0.76 9.37
CA GLN A 676 -11.48 1.99 10.17
C GLN A 676 -11.37 3.21 9.25
N MET A 677 -11.90 4.34 9.71
CA MET A 677 -12.12 5.52 8.87
C MET A 677 -11.51 6.78 9.50
N TRP A 678 -10.83 7.59 8.69
CA TRP A 678 -9.97 8.68 9.14
C TRP A 678 -10.22 9.95 8.33
N ASP A 679 -10.48 11.07 9.00
CA ASP A 679 -10.78 12.36 8.35
C ASP A 679 -9.48 13.09 7.94
N LEU A 680 -9.04 12.89 6.70
CA LEU A 680 -7.80 13.48 6.17
C LEU A 680 -7.97 14.98 5.88
N THR A 681 -9.16 15.44 5.50
CA THR A 681 -9.43 16.89 5.32
C THR A 681 -9.06 17.68 6.58
N THR A 682 -9.46 17.21 7.76
CA THR A 682 -9.14 17.91 9.02
C THR A 682 -7.63 17.89 9.32
N ALA A 683 -6.92 16.80 9.01
CA ALA A 683 -5.48 16.73 9.20
C ALA A 683 -4.70 17.64 8.21
N LEU A 684 -5.16 17.76 6.97
CA LEU A 684 -4.62 18.72 5.98
C LEU A 684 -4.89 20.17 6.42
N ASP A 685 -6.12 20.48 6.87
CA ASP A 685 -6.51 21.79 7.41
C ASP A 685 -5.69 22.22 8.64
N LEU A 686 -5.15 21.28 9.41
CA LEU A 686 -4.25 21.55 10.56
C LEU A 686 -2.80 21.74 10.09
N ALA A 687 -2.31 20.85 9.22
CA ALA A 687 -0.97 20.96 8.64
C ALA A 687 -0.76 22.27 7.85
N ALA A 688 -1.79 22.72 7.12
CA ALA A 688 -1.78 23.98 6.38
C ALA A 688 -1.72 25.23 7.28
N LYS A 689 -2.25 25.15 8.52
CA LYS A 689 -2.17 26.24 9.52
C LYS A 689 -0.81 26.30 10.23
N GLY A 690 0.04 25.29 10.07
CA GLY A 690 1.32 25.19 10.75
C GLY A 690 1.21 24.88 12.25
N GLU A 691 0.06 24.37 12.71
CA GLU A 691 -0.03 23.80 14.06
C GLU A 691 0.86 22.55 14.17
N PRO A 692 1.47 22.29 15.34
CA PRO A 692 2.57 21.33 15.43
C PRO A 692 2.09 19.87 15.53
N ALA A 693 1.65 19.32 14.39
CA ALA A 693 2.10 17.98 14.03
C ALA A 693 3.63 18.06 14.02
N THR A 694 4.26 17.48 15.07
CA THR A 694 5.62 17.82 15.54
C THR A 694 6.64 18.01 14.42
N GLN A 695 7.53 19.02 14.54
CA GLN A 695 8.57 19.33 13.54
C GLN A 695 9.57 18.17 13.38
N VAL A 696 9.20 17.20 12.57
CA VAL A 696 9.86 15.92 12.39
C VAL A 696 10.09 15.72 10.88
N SER A 697 11.25 15.17 10.54
CA SER A 697 11.58 14.71 9.18
C SER A 697 10.44 13.86 8.64
N GLY A 698 9.87 14.17 7.47
CA GLY A 698 8.50 13.73 7.17
C GLY A 698 8.21 12.21 7.11
N GLY A 699 9.24 11.36 6.94
CA GLY A 699 9.11 9.91 7.10
C GLY A 699 9.12 9.47 8.58
N PRO A 700 9.26 8.18 8.90
CA PRO A 700 9.61 7.76 10.26
C PRO A 700 10.99 8.32 10.65
N THR A 701 11.13 8.76 11.90
CA THR A 701 12.42 9.03 12.55
C THR A 701 13.24 7.75 12.70
N ALA A 702 14.53 7.88 13.03
CA ALA A 702 15.37 6.71 13.36
C ALA A 702 14.77 5.88 14.52
N GLU A 703 14.17 6.51 15.53
CA GLU A 703 13.53 5.81 16.65
C GLU A 703 12.23 5.11 16.25
N GLU A 704 11.35 5.78 15.49
CA GLU A 704 10.11 5.16 14.99
C GLU A 704 10.42 4.00 14.04
N LEU A 705 11.42 4.17 13.17
CA LEU A 705 11.87 3.12 12.26
C LEU A 705 12.43 1.92 13.04
N LEU A 706 13.33 2.13 14.02
CA LEU A 706 13.85 1.04 14.85
C LEU A 706 12.71 0.30 15.57
N LYS A 707 11.75 1.01 16.17
CA LYS A 707 10.58 0.40 16.83
C LYS A 707 9.68 -0.41 15.89
N LEU A 708 9.57 -0.01 14.62
CA LEU A 708 8.82 -0.75 13.60
C LEU A 708 9.61 -1.98 13.10
N LEU A 709 10.94 -1.89 13.07
CA LEU A 709 11.83 -2.99 12.70
C LEU A 709 12.04 -4.02 13.83
N ASP A 710 12.01 -3.61 15.10
CA ASP A 710 12.04 -4.52 16.26
C ASP A 710 10.86 -5.51 16.28
N GLN A 711 9.77 -5.17 15.59
CA GLN A 711 8.57 -5.99 15.42
C GLN A 711 8.61 -6.89 14.17
N CYS A 712 9.62 -6.74 13.32
CA CYS A 712 9.73 -7.40 12.01
C CYS A 712 10.98 -8.28 11.94
N ASP A 713 10.84 -9.54 11.52
CA ASP A 713 11.99 -10.41 11.29
C ASP A 713 12.73 -10.04 9.99
N LEU A 714 13.64 -9.08 10.13
CA LEU A 714 14.52 -8.60 9.06
C LEU A 714 15.34 -9.70 8.38
N SER A 715 15.53 -10.87 9.00
CA SER A 715 16.32 -11.95 8.39
C SER A 715 15.65 -12.61 7.18
N ASN A 716 14.36 -12.38 6.99
CA ASN A 716 13.55 -12.95 5.90
C ASN A 716 13.01 -11.88 4.92
N SER A 717 13.38 -10.60 5.07
CA SER A 717 12.89 -9.53 4.18
C SER A 717 13.64 -9.49 2.84
N HIS A 718 12.90 -9.39 1.74
CA HIS A 718 13.46 -9.30 0.38
C HIS A 718 13.93 -7.89 -0.03
N CYS A 719 13.96 -6.92 0.89
CA CYS A 719 14.39 -5.56 0.58
C CYS A 719 15.88 -5.48 0.18
N SER A 720 16.17 -4.66 -0.83
CA SER A 720 17.54 -4.19 -1.08
C SER A 720 18.08 -3.51 0.17
N THR A 721 19.08 -4.12 0.83
CA THR A 721 19.79 -3.47 1.94
C THR A 721 20.36 -2.13 1.48
N PRO A 722 20.26 -1.04 2.27
CA PRO A 722 20.84 0.24 1.89
C PRO A 722 22.34 0.04 1.61
N CYS A 723 22.77 0.43 0.41
CA CYS A 723 24.07 0.07 -0.11
C CYS A 723 25.21 0.72 0.70
N ILE A 724 25.81 -0.07 1.60
CA ILE A 724 27.16 0.21 2.09
C ILE A 724 28.07 0.12 0.87
N SER A 725 28.72 1.23 0.53
CA SER A 725 29.58 1.37 -0.64
C SER A 725 30.59 0.23 -0.72
N PRO A 726 30.70 -0.52 -1.83
CA PRO A 726 31.64 -1.63 -1.94
C PRO A 726 33.07 -1.11 -2.02
N CYS A 727 33.72 -0.94 -0.87
CA CYS A 727 35.16 -0.73 -0.78
C CYS A 727 35.87 -2.02 -1.25
N PRO A 728 36.66 -1.99 -2.34
CA PRO A 728 37.25 -3.18 -2.92
C PRO A 728 38.51 -3.63 -2.15
N SER A 729 38.33 -4.13 -0.92
CA SER A 729 39.44 -4.56 -0.05
C SER A 729 39.14 -5.75 0.89
N LEU A 730 37.88 -6.20 1.02
CA LEU A 730 37.49 -7.26 1.96
C LEU A 730 36.76 -8.47 1.34
N ALA A 731 36.87 -8.64 0.01
CA ALA A 731 36.36 -9.81 -0.71
C ALA A 731 37.23 -11.08 -0.50
N ALA A 732 37.43 -11.49 0.76
CA ALA A 732 38.31 -12.60 1.13
C ALA A 732 37.84 -13.49 2.30
N VAL A 733 36.83 -13.10 3.09
CA VAL A 733 36.36 -13.88 4.26
C VAL A 733 34.83 -13.88 4.38
N ALA A 734 34.14 -14.55 3.45
CA ALA A 734 32.68 -14.70 3.48
C ALA A 734 32.19 -16.02 2.85
N ALA A 735 32.88 -17.13 3.12
CA ALA A 735 32.49 -18.47 2.68
C ALA A 735 32.20 -19.40 3.87
N ALA A 736 31.27 -20.34 3.65
CA ALA A 736 30.89 -21.45 4.53
C ALA A 736 30.22 -21.12 5.89
N ARG A 737 28.88 -21.26 5.93
CA ARG A 737 28.19 -22.02 7.01
C ARG A 737 26.82 -22.59 6.59
N ILE A 738 26.79 -23.31 5.47
CA ILE A 738 25.65 -24.19 5.13
C ILE A 738 25.71 -25.45 6.01
N LYS A 739 24.57 -25.95 6.49
CA LYS A 739 24.49 -27.15 7.36
C LYS A 739 24.77 -28.42 6.55
N ALA A 740 25.56 -29.33 7.12
CA ALA A 740 26.12 -30.51 6.45
C ALA A 740 25.15 -31.72 6.31
N SER A 741 23.86 -31.47 6.04
CA SER A 741 22.83 -32.53 5.91
C SER A 741 22.42 -32.83 4.46
N ASN A 742 22.72 -31.93 3.50
CA ASN A 742 22.13 -31.98 2.16
C ASN A 742 23.11 -32.42 1.05
N VAL A 743 24.34 -32.83 1.40
CA VAL A 743 25.40 -33.22 0.45
C VAL A 743 25.38 -34.73 0.18
N ALA A 744 24.21 -35.25 -0.23
CA ALA A 744 23.98 -36.69 -0.40
C ALA A 744 23.11 -37.06 -1.61
N PHE A 745 22.96 -36.18 -2.60
CA PHE A 745 22.10 -36.43 -3.78
C PHE A 745 22.60 -35.83 -5.11
N LEU A 746 23.89 -35.52 -5.25
CA LEU A 746 24.46 -34.87 -6.46
C LEU A 746 25.67 -35.58 -7.10
N ASN A 747 26.14 -36.72 -6.54
CA ASN A 747 27.32 -37.44 -7.04
C ASN A 747 26.99 -38.86 -7.56
N GLN A 748 25.98 -39.03 -8.42
CA GLN A 748 25.71 -40.29 -9.12
C GLN A 748 25.25 -40.10 -10.59
N SER A 749 26.06 -39.43 -11.43
CA SER A 749 25.84 -39.43 -12.88
C SER A 749 27.04 -38.97 -13.72
N GLN A 750 28.16 -39.72 -13.73
CA GLN A 750 29.08 -39.89 -14.88
C GLN A 750 30.37 -40.65 -14.50
N GLU A 751 30.51 -41.90 -14.94
CA GLU A 751 31.75 -42.47 -15.52
C GLU A 751 31.54 -43.94 -15.93
N ALA A 752 31.55 -44.22 -17.24
CA ALA A 752 31.84 -45.54 -17.84
C ALA A 752 31.86 -45.42 -19.38
N GLY A 753 32.79 -46.09 -20.06
CA GLY A 753 32.73 -46.35 -21.50
C GLY A 753 33.69 -45.54 -22.37
N GLY A 754 34.91 -46.04 -22.54
CA GLY A 754 35.86 -45.57 -23.55
C GLY A 754 36.92 -46.64 -23.88
N THR A 755 37.51 -46.54 -25.08
CA THR A 755 38.53 -47.43 -25.66
C THR A 755 38.04 -48.82 -26.13
N PRO A 756 38.75 -49.49 -27.07
CA PRO A 756 39.27 -48.88 -28.32
C PRO A 756 39.13 -49.79 -29.57
N CYS A 757 38.96 -49.17 -30.75
CA CYS A 757 39.69 -49.50 -31.97
C CYS A 757 39.49 -48.41 -33.03
#